data_AF-A0A1C3NLG6-F1
#
_entry.id   AF-A0A1C3NLG6-F1
#
_cell.length_a   1.000
_cell.length_b   1.000
_cell.length_c   1.000
_cell.angle_alpha   90.00
_cell.angle_beta   90.00
_cell.angle_gamma   90.00
#
_symmetry.space_group_name_H-M   'P 1'
#
loop_
_entity.id
_entity.type
_entity.pdbx_description
1 polymer ?
#
loop_
_entity_poly.entity_id
_entity_poly.type
_entity_poly.pdbx_seq_one_letter_code
_entity_poly.pdbx_strand_id
1 'polypeptide(L)'
;MQGGSDVSEAYVAADQEAQENGGYYISPFDHPDVVAGQGSLALEIAEQDDRRFDHILLPFGGGGLLTGFGCAAARLWSETRLHGVHPATFGRNLDKGFDGQQMLKRVMPTLADGLAIEHEPDNWLWPLIQTLAPTFHAVPEERIKTSMMTLLHQESILSEGAGAIALAPLLFDESPTLEGDILVLVSGGNISVPLLAKAMTTVIEDQKLRKINGLRASTLGIELSASASGNTCQSVEKASTCSTAPTSEATLLSMWLQLVDRVEQALNELQATLQQHLSFALRESLPVDPLVESFMGDALDISRKMIRSCRSPGLDGRQVAQRYRLLIQQFGLARSALNWCSASTDQSTEIMFFDPADLQTSSVNYERYGSVALRELELNLVRAIGFGGGVLTALLTSSGQAAYSTLESFLLREVFPKHPEAARVARVPYLYFEALEQLEALPQVSMTIAEDWSVKALIECVERTDSHVVFADPMANIGELPCFDFQALANALRTRDWRNRWLVIDGTMISGGFNPFTLFDAPNHPHILYFESGSKYLQLGLDLQMLGVIVCNEQHAPALARHRRNLGTGLYQNQVARFPLFDREQLLQRMQRLTRNAEHLAASLDAIEHPRTQVRVAYPRDWRERQWNHGGGVVAITFGEPGLNNRHCLEGLIELIINSCRSAGVSITKGVSFGFGVTRISAAAAIAESTDPFLRFSMGEETSEQLEQLVACVTQSIYIFLETFE
;
A
#
# COMPACT_ATOMS: atom_id res chain seq x y z
N MET A 1 39.79 21.69 5.37
CA MET A 1 38.91 22.68 6.03
C MET A 1 37.56 22.64 5.33
N GLN A 2 36.46 22.68 6.07
CA GLN A 2 35.12 22.96 5.52
C GLN A 2 34.72 24.33 6.04
N GLY A 3 34.30 25.24 5.15
CA GLY A 3 33.93 26.61 5.49
C GLY A 3 32.92 27.14 4.48
N GLY A 4 31.97 27.93 4.96
CA GLY A 4 30.86 28.49 4.20
C GLY A 4 29.57 27.66 4.29
N SER A 5 28.44 28.36 4.45
CA SER A 5 27.08 27.79 4.46
C SER A 5 26.46 27.70 3.06
N ASP A 6 27.07 28.37 2.09
CA ASP A 6 26.76 28.29 0.66
C ASP A 6 28.05 28.40 -0.19
N VAL A 7 27.91 28.26 -1.50
CA VAL A 7 29.04 28.25 -2.46
C VAL A 7 29.83 29.56 -2.45
N SER A 8 29.15 30.69 -2.23
CA SER A 8 29.80 32.01 -2.18
C SER A 8 30.70 32.13 -0.95
N GLU A 9 30.17 31.76 0.23
CA GLU A 9 30.98 31.73 1.46
C GLU A 9 32.13 30.70 1.39
N ALA A 10 31.93 29.59 0.68
CA ALA A 10 32.96 28.59 0.46
C ALA A 10 34.11 29.10 -0.41
N TYR A 11 33.82 29.94 -1.42
CA TYR A 11 34.85 30.59 -2.24
C TYR A 11 35.65 31.62 -1.45
N VAL A 12 34.99 32.43 -0.62
CA VAL A 12 35.68 33.39 0.27
C VAL A 12 36.61 32.65 1.23
N ALA A 13 36.14 31.55 1.84
CA ALA A 13 36.96 30.73 2.72
C ALA A 13 38.15 30.09 1.98
N ALA A 14 37.95 29.64 0.74
CA ALA A 14 39.00 29.05 -0.08
C ALA A 14 40.08 30.06 -0.52
N ASP A 15 39.70 31.30 -0.83
CA ASP A 15 40.65 32.37 -1.14
C ASP A 15 41.45 32.78 0.11
N GLN A 16 40.80 32.92 1.26
CA GLN A 16 41.48 33.19 2.54
C GLN A 16 42.49 32.09 2.89
N GLU A 17 42.08 30.82 2.78
CA GLU A 17 42.97 29.67 3.02
C GLU A 17 44.19 29.67 2.08
N ALA A 18 43.98 30.02 0.80
CA ALA A 18 45.07 30.13 -0.15
C ALA A 18 46.04 31.25 0.27
N GLN A 19 45.54 32.42 0.66
CA GLN A 19 46.37 33.54 1.12
C GLN A 19 47.15 33.20 2.39
N GLU A 20 46.52 32.55 3.37
CA GLU A 20 47.13 32.18 4.65
C GLU A 20 48.22 31.11 4.51
N ASN A 21 48.05 30.17 3.59
CA ASN A 21 48.97 29.05 3.39
C ASN A 21 49.94 29.24 2.20
N GLY A 22 49.94 30.43 1.58
CA GLY A 22 50.79 30.72 0.42
C GLY A 22 50.41 29.92 -0.84
N GLY A 23 49.18 29.45 -0.92
CA GLY A 23 48.58 28.86 -2.11
C GLY A 23 48.10 29.93 -3.11
N TYR A 24 47.73 29.48 -4.31
CA TYR A 24 47.14 30.34 -5.32
C TYR A 24 45.69 29.91 -5.55
N TYR A 25 44.74 30.79 -5.25
CA TYR A 25 43.33 30.52 -5.49
C TYR A 25 43.02 30.63 -6.97
N ILE A 26 42.53 29.54 -7.55
CA ILE A 26 42.08 29.50 -8.94
C ILE A 26 40.56 29.51 -8.91
N SER A 27 39.97 30.65 -9.26
CA SER A 27 38.53 30.75 -9.44
C SER A 27 38.04 29.75 -10.49
N PRO A 28 36.97 28.99 -10.22
CA PRO A 28 36.47 27.97 -11.13
C PRO A 28 35.73 28.57 -12.36
N PHE A 29 35.54 29.89 -12.42
CA PHE A 29 34.80 30.51 -13.54
C PHE A 29 35.46 31.76 -14.14
N ASP A 30 36.12 32.63 -13.36
CA ASP A 30 36.67 33.91 -13.87
C ASP A 30 38.19 34.03 -13.77
N HIS A 31 38.92 32.95 -13.47
CA HIS A 31 40.36 32.94 -13.68
C HIS A 31 40.65 32.99 -15.20
N PRO A 32 41.51 33.91 -15.71
CA PRO A 32 41.76 34.07 -17.15
C PRO A 32 42.12 32.76 -17.88
N ASP A 33 42.94 31.91 -17.27
CA ASP A 33 43.31 30.61 -17.86
C ASP A 33 42.15 29.60 -17.89
N VAL A 34 41.25 29.66 -16.90
CA VAL A 34 40.03 28.82 -16.88
C VAL A 34 39.09 29.26 -18.00
N VAL A 35 38.92 30.58 -18.16
CA VAL A 35 38.10 31.15 -19.25
C VAL A 35 38.69 30.82 -20.62
N ALA A 36 40.02 30.95 -20.78
CA ALA A 36 40.70 30.55 -22.02
C ALA A 36 40.56 29.05 -22.29
N GLY A 37 40.67 28.21 -21.26
CA GLY A 37 40.47 26.76 -21.34
C GLY A 37 39.06 26.39 -21.78
N GLN A 38 38.02 27.01 -21.23
CA GLN A 38 36.63 26.79 -21.68
C GLN A 38 36.43 27.19 -23.15
N GLY A 39 37.23 28.12 -23.68
CA GLY A 39 37.25 28.48 -25.08
C GLY A 39 37.79 27.39 -26.02
N SER A 40 38.61 26.44 -25.52
CA SER A 40 39.12 25.34 -26.34
C SER A 40 38.01 24.43 -26.85
N LEU A 41 36.91 24.32 -26.10
CA LEU A 41 35.73 23.55 -26.51
C LEU A 41 35.22 23.95 -27.90
N ALA A 42 35.22 25.25 -28.22
CA ALA A 42 34.80 25.72 -29.55
C ALA A 42 35.79 25.30 -30.64
N LEU A 43 37.10 25.28 -30.34
CA LEU A 43 38.13 24.80 -31.27
C LEU A 43 37.99 23.30 -31.51
N GLU A 44 37.82 22.52 -30.44
CA GLU A 44 37.64 21.07 -30.50
C GLU A 44 36.39 20.71 -31.32
N ILE A 45 35.30 21.46 -31.17
CA ILE A 45 34.08 21.28 -31.97
C ILE A 45 34.35 21.65 -33.44
N ALA A 46 35.01 22.77 -33.72
CA ALA A 46 35.33 23.17 -35.09
C ALA A 46 36.29 22.20 -35.80
N GLU A 47 37.13 21.48 -35.05
CA GLU A 47 37.98 20.40 -35.59
C GLU A 47 37.18 19.14 -35.92
N GLN A 48 36.12 18.84 -35.16
CA GLN A 48 35.29 17.64 -35.31
C GLN A 48 34.13 17.84 -36.29
N ASP A 49 33.65 19.08 -36.42
CA ASP A 49 32.49 19.44 -37.21
C ASP A 49 32.76 20.76 -37.95
N ASP A 50 32.87 20.68 -39.28
CA ASP A 50 33.18 21.81 -40.15
C ASP A 50 31.94 22.67 -40.47
N ARG A 51 30.78 22.30 -39.93
CA ARG A 51 29.54 23.05 -40.11
C ARG A 51 29.58 24.37 -39.35
N ARG A 52 28.81 25.32 -39.87
CA ARG A 52 28.56 26.59 -39.21
C ARG A 52 27.26 26.47 -38.41
N PHE A 53 27.28 26.95 -37.18
CA PHE A 53 26.09 27.02 -36.35
C PHE A 53 25.43 28.40 -36.47
N ASP A 54 24.10 28.44 -36.56
CA ASP A 54 23.31 29.67 -36.52
C ASP A 54 23.09 30.13 -35.07
N HIS A 55 22.96 29.16 -34.16
CA HIS A 55 22.72 29.40 -32.74
C HIS A 55 23.60 28.51 -31.85
N ILE A 56 24.08 29.06 -30.74
CA ILE A 56 24.79 28.30 -29.70
C ILE A 56 24.11 28.55 -28.35
N LEU A 57 23.71 27.47 -27.67
CA LEU A 57 23.08 27.49 -26.35
C LEU A 57 24.07 26.99 -25.29
N LEU A 58 24.29 27.83 -24.27
CA LEU A 58 25.29 27.61 -23.23
C LEU A 58 24.64 27.77 -21.84
N PRO A 59 24.97 26.91 -20.86
CA PRO A 59 24.64 27.17 -19.46
C PRO A 59 25.29 28.47 -18.99
N PHE A 60 24.52 29.29 -18.27
CA PHE A 60 24.96 30.60 -17.79
C PHE A 60 24.84 30.71 -16.26
N GLY A 61 25.98 30.58 -15.58
CA GLY A 61 26.13 30.82 -14.15
C GLY A 61 26.99 32.05 -13.87
N GLY A 62 28.30 31.84 -13.73
CA GLY A 62 29.30 32.90 -13.55
C GLY A 62 29.88 33.49 -14.86
N GLY A 63 29.36 33.10 -16.01
CA GLY A 63 29.74 33.67 -17.31
C GLY A 63 31.10 33.25 -17.90
N GLY A 64 31.95 32.54 -17.16
CA GLY A 64 33.26 32.07 -17.64
C GLY A 64 33.20 31.22 -18.90
N LEU A 65 32.40 30.16 -18.87
CA LEU A 65 32.17 29.28 -20.02
C LEU A 65 31.59 30.04 -21.22
N LEU A 66 30.55 30.85 -21.01
CA LEU A 66 29.95 31.66 -22.07
C LEU A 66 30.97 32.62 -22.71
N THR A 67 31.81 33.25 -21.90
CA THR A 67 32.79 34.23 -22.37
C THR A 67 33.93 33.56 -23.13
N GLY A 68 34.50 32.49 -22.57
CA GLY A 68 35.57 31.73 -23.19
C GLY A 68 35.14 31.11 -24.52
N PHE A 69 34.05 30.35 -24.49
CA PHE A 69 33.46 29.74 -25.68
C PHE A 69 33.04 30.80 -26.68
N GLY A 70 32.36 31.86 -26.23
CA GLY A 70 31.84 32.92 -27.09
C GLY A 70 32.93 33.70 -27.83
N CYS A 71 34.06 33.99 -27.18
CA CYS A 71 35.21 34.64 -27.83
C CYS A 71 35.81 33.80 -28.96
N ALA A 72 35.96 32.49 -28.75
CA ALA A 72 36.43 31.56 -29.77
C ALA A 72 35.38 31.39 -30.90
N ALA A 73 34.12 31.19 -30.52
CA ALA A 73 32.99 31.06 -31.44
C ALA A 73 32.82 32.31 -32.32
N ALA A 74 33.00 33.52 -31.80
CA ALA A 74 32.91 34.76 -32.59
C ALA A 74 33.98 34.86 -33.70
N ARG A 75 35.08 34.09 -33.59
CA ARG A 75 36.12 34.00 -34.62
C ARG A 75 35.90 32.84 -35.58
N LEU A 76 35.43 31.71 -35.08
CA LEU A 76 35.17 30.51 -35.88
C LEU A 76 33.88 30.64 -36.69
N TRP A 77 32.84 31.22 -36.08
CA TRP A 77 31.50 31.34 -36.61
C TRP A 77 30.95 32.76 -36.36
N SER A 78 31.48 33.75 -37.10
CA SER A 78 31.29 35.18 -36.85
C SER A 78 29.85 35.72 -36.98
N GLU A 79 28.92 34.91 -37.47
CA GLU A 79 27.50 35.28 -37.64
C GLU A 79 26.56 34.50 -36.70
N THR A 80 27.11 33.67 -35.80
CA THR A 80 26.34 32.87 -34.84
C THR A 80 25.80 33.71 -33.71
N ARG A 81 24.58 33.40 -33.26
CA ARG A 81 23.96 34.03 -32.09
C ARG A 81 24.20 33.19 -30.83
N LEU A 82 24.72 33.83 -29.79
CA LEU A 82 24.96 33.20 -28.50
C LEU A 82 23.74 33.31 -27.59
N HIS A 83 23.42 32.22 -26.90
CA HIS A 83 22.33 32.13 -25.95
C HIS A 83 22.82 31.63 -24.60
N GLY A 84 22.60 32.43 -23.55
CA GLY A 84 22.94 32.06 -22.17
C GLY A 84 21.71 31.62 -21.40
N VAL A 85 21.70 30.40 -20.88
CA VAL A 85 20.53 29.82 -20.22
C VAL A 85 20.78 29.68 -18.72
N HIS A 86 19.95 30.32 -17.89
CA HIS A 86 20.10 30.32 -16.44
C HIS A 86 18.79 29.99 -15.72
N PRO A 87 18.85 29.51 -14.47
CA PRO A 87 17.66 29.31 -13.65
C PRO A 87 16.88 30.61 -13.43
N ALA A 88 15.57 30.56 -13.63
CA ALA A 88 14.68 31.69 -13.33
C ALA A 88 14.67 32.04 -11.84
N THR A 89 14.99 31.07 -10.97
CA THR A 89 15.13 31.22 -9.52
C THR A 89 16.23 32.20 -9.11
N PHE A 90 17.18 32.53 -10.00
CA PHE A 90 18.17 33.58 -9.74
C PHE A 90 17.57 34.99 -9.73
N GLY A 91 16.36 35.20 -10.26
CA GLY A 91 15.70 36.51 -10.28
C GLY A 91 16.49 37.60 -11.03
N ARG A 92 17.39 37.19 -11.94
CA ARG A 92 18.16 38.06 -12.82
C ARG A 92 17.27 38.47 -14.00
N ASN A 93 17.16 39.77 -14.24
CA ASN A 93 16.41 40.28 -15.39
C ASN A 93 17.40 40.66 -16.49
N LEU A 94 17.68 39.71 -17.39
CA LEU A 94 18.65 39.86 -18.47
C LEU A 94 18.00 39.87 -19.86
N ASP A 95 16.66 39.96 -19.93
CA ASP A 95 15.86 39.90 -21.17
C ASP A 95 16.20 41.03 -22.15
N LYS A 96 16.77 42.14 -21.65
CA LYS A 96 17.16 43.31 -22.44
C LYS A 96 18.66 43.38 -22.72
N GLY A 97 19.40 42.30 -22.44
CA GLY A 97 20.85 42.22 -22.54
C GLY A 97 21.54 42.14 -21.18
N PHE A 98 22.86 41.97 -21.21
CA PHE A 98 23.65 41.76 -20.01
C PHE A 98 23.76 43.03 -19.14
N ASP A 99 23.36 42.91 -17.87
CA ASP A 99 23.55 43.92 -16.83
C ASP A 99 24.31 43.30 -15.65
N GLY A 100 25.55 43.74 -15.44
CA GLY A 100 26.43 43.25 -14.37
C GLY A 100 25.83 43.44 -12.98
N GLN A 101 24.96 44.43 -12.76
CA GLN A 101 24.29 44.63 -11.48
C GLN A 101 23.32 43.48 -11.15
N GLN A 102 22.78 42.78 -12.15
CA GLN A 102 21.95 41.59 -11.92
C GLN A 102 22.79 40.42 -11.40
N MET A 103 24.09 40.38 -11.71
CA MET A 103 24.99 39.29 -11.30
C MET A 103 25.40 39.39 -9.82
N LEU A 104 25.15 40.54 -9.19
CA LEU A 104 25.33 40.77 -7.76
C LEU A 104 24.14 40.28 -6.91
N LYS A 105 23.03 39.89 -7.55
CA LYS A 105 21.86 39.38 -6.84
C LYS A 105 22.17 38.02 -6.24
N ARG A 106 21.69 37.83 -5.01
CA ARG A 106 21.76 36.56 -4.31
C ARG A 106 21.04 35.47 -5.10
N VAL A 107 21.69 34.33 -5.26
CA VAL A 107 21.10 33.17 -5.95
C VAL A 107 20.35 32.30 -4.96
N MET A 108 19.20 31.78 -5.38
CA MET A 108 18.39 30.85 -4.59
C MET A 108 18.73 29.40 -4.95
N PRO A 109 18.47 28.43 -4.06
CA PRO A 109 18.66 27.01 -4.37
C PRO A 109 17.91 26.58 -5.64
N THR A 110 18.59 25.82 -6.49
CA THR A 110 18.12 25.38 -7.81
C THR A 110 18.64 23.98 -8.12
N LEU A 111 17.96 23.24 -9.00
CA LEU A 111 18.44 21.98 -9.57
C LEU A 111 19.74 22.17 -10.39
N ALA A 112 20.02 23.39 -10.85
CA ALA A 112 21.24 23.78 -11.55
C ALA A 112 22.19 24.56 -10.63
N ASP A 113 22.50 23.99 -9.47
CA ASP A 113 23.35 24.57 -8.42
C ASP A 113 24.76 24.89 -8.89
N GLY A 114 25.33 24.13 -9.83
CA GLY A 114 26.60 24.45 -10.48
C GLY A 114 26.62 25.80 -11.22
N LEU A 115 25.46 26.43 -11.44
CA LEU A 115 25.34 27.77 -12.02
C LEU A 115 25.11 28.87 -10.97
N ALA A 116 24.93 28.52 -9.70
CA ALA A 116 24.61 29.43 -8.61
C ALA A 116 25.85 30.23 -8.16
N ILE A 117 26.41 31.01 -9.07
CA ILE A 117 27.60 31.85 -8.87
C ILE A 117 27.16 33.30 -8.64
N GLU A 118 27.59 33.88 -7.53
CA GLU A 118 27.45 35.31 -7.24
C GLU A 118 28.74 36.03 -7.61
N HIS A 119 28.65 37.16 -8.30
CA HIS A 119 29.82 37.94 -8.66
C HIS A 119 30.17 38.98 -7.60
N GLU A 120 31.45 39.30 -7.51
CA GLU A 120 31.89 40.56 -6.92
C GLU A 120 31.65 41.74 -7.90
N PRO A 121 31.47 42.97 -7.39
CA PRO A 121 31.39 44.16 -8.22
C PRO A 121 32.58 44.30 -9.19
N ASP A 122 32.30 44.86 -10.36
CA ASP A 122 33.30 45.21 -11.39
C ASP A 122 34.10 44.03 -11.96
N ASN A 123 33.46 42.86 -12.09
CA ASN A 123 34.09 41.66 -12.66
C ASN A 123 34.55 41.88 -14.12
N TRP A 124 35.78 41.44 -14.43
CA TRP A 124 36.41 41.68 -15.73
C TRP A 124 35.73 40.95 -16.91
N LEU A 125 34.89 39.95 -16.65
CA LEU A 125 34.11 39.27 -17.69
C LEU A 125 32.97 40.14 -18.24
N TRP A 126 32.46 41.10 -17.46
CA TRP A 126 31.26 41.86 -17.81
C TRP A 126 31.37 42.63 -19.14
N PRO A 127 32.44 43.40 -19.42
CA PRO A 127 32.58 44.08 -20.71
C PRO A 127 32.67 43.11 -21.89
N LEU A 128 33.23 41.91 -21.67
CA LEU A 128 33.33 40.88 -22.70
C LEU A 128 31.96 40.26 -23.00
N ILE A 129 31.19 39.92 -21.97
CA ILE A 129 29.82 39.41 -22.13
C ILE A 129 28.94 40.46 -22.83
N GLN A 130 29.08 41.75 -22.50
CA GLN A 130 28.37 42.83 -23.20
C GLN A 130 28.76 42.92 -24.68
N THR A 131 30.04 42.74 -24.99
CA THR A 131 30.55 42.75 -26.37
C THR A 131 30.05 41.54 -27.17
N LEU A 132 29.99 40.36 -26.54
CA LEU A 132 29.47 39.12 -27.13
C LEU A 132 27.95 39.16 -27.34
N ALA A 133 27.25 40.06 -26.63
CA ALA A 133 25.82 40.33 -26.75
C ALA A 133 24.92 39.08 -26.78
N PRO A 134 25.07 38.13 -25.83
CA PRO A 134 24.22 36.95 -25.80
C PRO A 134 22.76 37.30 -25.46
N THR A 135 21.84 36.51 -25.99
CA THR A 135 20.43 36.52 -25.56
C THR A 135 20.26 35.58 -24.37
N PHE A 136 19.66 36.06 -23.29
CA PHE A 136 19.48 35.25 -22.09
C PHE A 136 18.10 34.61 -22.00
N HIS A 137 18.06 33.37 -21.49
CA HIS A 137 16.84 32.62 -21.24
C HIS A 137 16.75 32.21 -19.78
N ALA A 138 15.71 32.65 -19.09
CA ALA A 138 15.46 32.33 -17.69
C ALA A 138 14.51 31.14 -17.59
N VAL A 139 15.01 30.01 -17.09
CA VAL A 139 14.29 28.72 -17.16
C VAL A 139 13.77 28.31 -15.78
N PRO A 140 12.45 28.04 -15.62
CA PRO A 140 11.90 27.49 -14.39
C PRO A 140 12.44 26.10 -14.05
N GLU A 141 12.50 25.76 -12.76
CA GLU A 141 13.02 24.48 -12.25
C GLU A 141 12.42 23.25 -12.95
N GLU A 142 11.11 23.24 -13.21
CA GLU A 142 10.44 22.13 -13.88
C GLU A 142 10.93 21.89 -15.32
N ARG A 143 11.37 22.95 -16.00
CA ARG A 143 11.92 22.86 -17.36
C ARG A 143 13.36 22.36 -17.33
N ILE A 144 14.16 22.79 -16.35
CA ILE A 144 15.51 22.24 -16.10
C ILE A 144 15.41 20.72 -15.93
N LYS A 145 14.48 20.31 -15.07
CA LYS A 145 14.18 18.90 -14.76
C LYS A 145 13.80 18.09 -15.98
N THR A 146 12.94 18.64 -16.85
CA THR A 146 12.53 17.98 -18.08
C THR A 146 13.68 17.86 -19.08
N SER A 147 14.57 18.86 -19.15
CA SER A 147 15.79 18.78 -19.98
C SER A 147 16.72 17.68 -19.52
N MET A 148 16.92 17.52 -18.19
CA MET A 148 17.71 16.42 -17.63
C MET A 148 17.12 15.06 -18.03
N MET A 149 15.80 14.90 -17.89
CA MET A 149 15.12 13.67 -18.29
C MET A 149 15.18 13.43 -19.80
N THR A 150 15.18 14.49 -20.60
CA THR A 150 15.23 14.38 -22.06
C THR A 150 16.58 13.91 -22.56
N LEU A 151 17.67 14.48 -22.03
CA LEU A 151 19.01 13.99 -22.31
C LEU A 151 19.20 12.53 -21.88
N LEU A 152 18.66 12.17 -20.71
CA LEU A 152 18.76 10.80 -20.21
C LEU A 152 17.95 9.81 -21.06
N HIS A 153 16.72 10.14 -21.43
CA HIS A 153 15.84 9.21 -22.16
C HIS A 153 16.15 9.11 -23.65
N GLN A 154 16.57 10.20 -24.30
CA GLN A 154 16.80 10.21 -25.75
C GLN A 154 18.25 9.96 -26.11
N GLU A 155 19.17 10.61 -25.41
CA GLU A 155 20.59 10.56 -25.74
C GLU A 155 21.37 9.60 -24.82
N SER A 156 20.72 9.02 -23.81
CA SER A 156 21.38 8.24 -22.74
C SER A 156 22.48 9.02 -22.02
N ILE A 157 22.40 10.35 -22.04
CA ILE A 157 23.36 11.25 -21.39
C ILE A 157 22.83 11.57 -20.00
N LEU A 158 23.56 11.12 -18.98
CA LEU A 158 23.31 11.50 -17.61
C LEU A 158 23.95 12.87 -17.35
N SER A 159 23.11 13.89 -17.15
CA SER A 159 23.58 15.26 -16.86
C SER A 159 22.87 15.82 -15.63
N GLU A 160 23.62 16.60 -14.84
CA GLU A 160 23.07 17.40 -13.74
C GLU A 160 22.26 18.59 -14.27
N GLY A 161 21.52 19.29 -13.39
CA GLY A 161 20.67 20.40 -13.83
C GLY A 161 21.44 21.53 -14.51
N ALA A 162 22.66 21.82 -14.02
CA ALA A 162 23.54 22.84 -14.62
C ALA A 162 23.99 22.48 -16.04
N GLY A 163 24.19 21.19 -16.32
CA GLY A 163 24.57 20.73 -17.66
C GLY A 163 23.41 20.55 -18.61
N ALA A 164 22.24 20.20 -18.11
CA ALA A 164 21.07 19.94 -18.93
C ALA A 164 20.30 21.21 -19.32
N ILE A 165 20.45 22.31 -18.57
CA ILE A 165 19.59 23.49 -18.70
C ILE A 165 19.62 24.12 -20.10
N ALA A 166 20.76 24.08 -20.79
CA ALA A 166 20.91 24.67 -22.12
C ALA A 166 19.99 24.06 -23.18
N LEU A 167 19.48 22.85 -22.96
CA LEU A 167 18.51 22.20 -23.83
C LEU A 167 17.10 22.77 -23.69
N ALA A 168 16.77 23.39 -22.55
CA ALA A 168 15.39 23.80 -22.24
C ALA A 168 14.76 24.75 -23.28
N PRO A 169 15.45 25.78 -23.80
CA PRO A 169 14.86 26.67 -24.80
C PRO A 169 14.39 25.95 -26.07
N LEU A 170 15.04 24.83 -26.45
CA LEU A 170 14.64 24.02 -27.60
C LEU A 170 13.41 23.14 -27.32
N LEU A 171 13.27 22.67 -26.07
CA LEU A 171 12.16 21.79 -25.69
C LEU A 171 10.85 22.54 -25.52
N PHE A 172 10.93 23.78 -25.04
CA PHE A 172 9.75 24.52 -24.59
C PHE A 172 9.38 25.74 -25.43
N ASP A 173 9.98 25.87 -26.62
CA ASP A 173 9.59 26.85 -27.66
C ASP A 173 9.54 28.29 -27.12
N GLU A 174 10.46 28.66 -26.21
CA GLU A 174 10.44 29.97 -25.54
C GLU A 174 10.83 31.14 -26.45
N SER A 175 11.33 30.88 -27.68
CA SER A 175 11.52 31.92 -28.68
C SER A 175 11.27 31.39 -30.09
N PRO A 176 10.38 32.00 -30.90
CA PRO A 176 10.10 31.62 -32.29
C PRO A 176 11.26 31.95 -33.27
N THR A 177 12.51 31.97 -32.78
CA THR A 177 13.68 32.53 -33.48
C THR A 177 14.92 31.63 -33.46
N LEU A 178 14.80 30.39 -32.98
CA LEU A 178 15.89 29.40 -32.99
C LEU A 178 15.68 28.45 -34.19
N GLU A 179 16.09 28.89 -35.37
CA GLU A 179 16.00 28.14 -36.63
C GLU A 179 17.40 27.97 -37.24
N GLY A 180 17.65 26.85 -37.93
CA GLY A 180 18.95 26.55 -38.53
C GLY A 180 19.77 25.53 -37.74
N ASP A 181 21.08 25.53 -37.92
CA ASP A 181 21.99 24.61 -37.24
C ASP A 181 22.28 25.11 -35.81
N ILE A 182 21.92 24.31 -34.81
CA ILE A 182 21.97 24.70 -33.40
C ILE A 182 22.96 23.83 -32.64
N LEU A 183 23.93 24.46 -31.98
CA LEU A 183 24.84 23.81 -31.05
C LEU A 183 24.32 23.97 -29.62
N VAL A 184 24.11 22.86 -28.91
CA VAL A 184 23.75 22.85 -27.48
C VAL A 184 24.93 22.30 -26.70
N LEU A 185 25.45 23.08 -25.77
CA LEU A 185 26.50 22.59 -24.89
C LEU A 185 25.89 21.92 -23.66
N VAL A 186 26.18 20.63 -23.49
CA VAL A 186 25.82 19.85 -22.30
C VAL A 186 27.09 19.62 -21.48
N SER A 187 27.16 20.27 -20.31
CA SER A 187 28.38 20.29 -19.49
C SER A 187 28.11 19.81 -18.07
N GLY A 188 28.76 18.72 -17.62
CA GLY A 188 28.59 18.21 -16.27
C GLY A 188 27.67 17.00 -16.18
N GLY A 189 27.98 16.11 -15.24
CA GLY A 189 27.31 14.82 -15.05
C GLY A 189 27.47 14.27 -13.63
N ASN A 190 27.90 15.10 -12.68
CA ASN A 190 28.11 14.69 -11.29
C ASN A 190 26.82 14.85 -10.49
N ILE A 191 25.77 14.17 -10.94
CA ILE A 191 24.43 14.28 -10.37
C ILE A 191 24.27 13.37 -9.14
N SER A 192 23.75 13.91 -8.04
CA SER A 192 23.41 13.09 -6.88
C SER A 192 22.16 12.24 -7.14
N VAL A 193 22.15 11.00 -6.63
CA VAL A 193 21.05 10.05 -6.81
C VAL A 193 19.69 10.62 -6.35
N PRO A 194 19.58 11.39 -5.26
CA PRO A 194 18.33 12.06 -4.88
C PRO A 194 17.85 13.11 -5.89
N LEU A 195 18.76 13.89 -6.48
CA LEU A 195 18.42 14.91 -7.48
C LEU A 195 17.95 14.24 -8.78
N LEU A 196 18.62 13.15 -9.17
CA LEU A 196 18.22 12.30 -10.29
C LEU A 196 16.85 11.64 -10.03
N ALA A 197 16.64 11.04 -8.87
CA ALA A 197 15.35 10.42 -8.52
C ALA A 197 14.21 11.46 -8.46
N LYS A 198 14.51 12.66 -7.97
CA LYS A 198 13.58 13.79 -8.02
C LYS A 198 13.28 14.16 -9.47
N ALA A 199 14.28 14.23 -10.35
CA ALA A 199 14.14 14.45 -11.79
C ALA A 199 13.28 13.37 -12.49
N MET A 200 13.52 12.10 -12.17
CA MET A 200 12.84 10.93 -12.76
C MET A 200 11.37 10.79 -12.35
N THR A 201 10.96 11.37 -11.23
CA THR A 201 9.59 11.27 -10.70
C THR A 201 8.65 12.36 -11.20
N THR A 202 9.14 13.38 -11.91
CA THR A 202 8.26 14.42 -12.47
C THR A 202 7.54 13.94 -13.72
N VAL A 203 6.24 14.17 -13.69
CA VAL A 203 5.33 13.88 -14.79
C VAL A 203 5.58 14.92 -15.88
N ILE A 204 6.11 14.48 -17.02
CA ILE A 204 6.12 15.29 -18.24
C ILE A 204 4.68 15.31 -18.76
N GLU A 205 3.96 16.41 -18.53
CA GLU A 205 2.55 16.59 -18.92
C GLU A 205 2.39 16.93 -20.40
N ASP A 206 3.37 17.62 -20.97
CA ASP A 206 3.36 18.03 -22.38
C ASP A 206 3.45 16.82 -23.33
N GLN A 207 2.42 16.65 -24.19
CA GLN A 207 2.32 15.52 -25.11
C GLN A 207 3.42 15.48 -26.18
N LYS A 208 3.92 16.64 -26.63
CA LYS A 208 5.03 16.74 -27.59
C LYS A 208 6.30 16.19 -26.93
N LEU A 209 6.56 16.59 -25.68
CA LEU A 209 7.73 16.14 -24.92
C LEU A 209 7.66 14.68 -24.48
N ARG A 210 6.47 14.14 -24.15
CA ARG A 210 6.31 12.69 -23.89
C ARG A 210 6.63 11.84 -25.11
N LYS A 211 6.23 12.31 -26.29
CA LYS A 211 6.49 11.63 -27.56
C LYS A 211 7.97 11.71 -27.96
N ILE A 212 8.60 12.87 -27.75
CA ILE A 212 10.05 13.05 -27.92
C ILE A 212 10.76 12.09 -26.97
N ASN A 213 10.37 12.01 -25.70
CA ASN A 213 11.00 11.14 -24.69
C ASN A 213 10.74 9.63 -24.81
N GLY A 214 10.19 9.15 -25.92
CA GLY A 214 9.94 7.72 -26.12
C GLY A 214 8.92 7.10 -25.16
N LEU A 215 8.22 7.91 -24.36
CA LEU A 215 7.26 7.47 -23.35
C LEU A 215 5.93 7.09 -24.02
N ARG A 216 5.90 5.91 -24.66
CA ARG A 216 4.68 5.19 -25.08
C ARG A 216 4.31 4.14 -24.02
N ALA A 217 3.04 3.75 -23.98
CA ALA A 217 2.45 2.78 -23.04
C ALA A 217 3.38 1.62 -22.57
N SER A 218 3.37 1.35 -21.24
CA SER A 218 3.79 0.14 -20.44
C SER A 218 4.69 -0.94 -21.11
N THR A 219 5.76 -1.51 -20.50
CA THR A 219 5.76 -2.44 -19.33
C THR A 219 7.21 -2.89 -18.93
N LEU A 220 7.41 -3.17 -17.62
CA LEU A 220 8.45 -3.84 -16.78
C LEU A 220 9.66 -4.67 -17.31
N GLY A 221 10.71 -4.76 -16.46
CA GLY A 221 11.45 -6.01 -16.15
C GLY A 221 12.80 -5.86 -15.41
N ILE A 222 13.02 -6.50 -14.24
CA ILE A 222 14.34 -6.96 -13.77
C ILE A 222 14.20 -8.30 -13.00
N GLU A 223 15.01 -9.28 -13.42
CA GLU A 223 15.18 -10.64 -12.90
C GLU A 223 16.03 -10.67 -11.61
N LEU A 224 15.65 -11.53 -10.67
CA LEU A 224 16.46 -11.92 -9.50
C LEU A 224 17.21 -13.22 -9.83
N SER A 225 18.53 -13.17 -9.81
CA SER A 225 19.39 -14.35 -9.95
C SER A 225 19.61 -15.07 -8.60
N ALA A 226 19.79 -16.38 -8.72
CA ALA A 226 19.68 -17.39 -7.68
C ALA A 226 20.88 -17.47 -6.72
N SER A 227 20.59 -17.68 -5.43
CA SER A 227 21.46 -18.45 -4.51
C SER A 227 20.70 -18.95 -3.28
N ALA A 228 19.99 -20.08 -3.43
CA ALA A 228 19.64 -20.94 -2.29
C ALA A 228 19.51 -22.38 -2.78
N SER A 229 20.65 -23.06 -2.84
CA SER A 229 20.74 -24.50 -3.06
C SER A 229 20.22 -25.26 -1.84
N GLY A 230 19.33 -26.23 -2.10
CA GLY A 230 19.31 -27.50 -1.37
C GLY A 230 18.29 -27.63 -0.24
N ASN A 231 17.06 -28.03 -0.58
CA ASN A 231 16.58 -29.36 -0.19
C ASN A 231 15.31 -29.71 -0.97
N THR A 232 15.43 -30.76 -1.77
CA THR A 232 14.37 -31.44 -2.51
C THR A 232 13.24 -31.88 -1.59
N CYS A 233 12.03 -31.41 -1.83
CA CYS A 233 10.81 -32.04 -1.34
C CYS A 233 10.04 -32.60 -2.54
N GLN A 234 9.91 -33.93 -2.56
CA GLN A 234 9.21 -34.66 -3.61
C GLN A 234 7.71 -34.32 -3.58
N SER A 235 7.18 -34.06 -4.77
CA SER A 235 5.77 -33.97 -5.07
C SER A 235 5.09 -35.33 -4.86
N VAL A 236 4.06 -35.36 -4.02
CA VAL A 236 2.90 -36.24 -4.19
C VAL A 236 1.66 -35.46 -3.76
N GLU A 237 0.95 -34.91 -4.74
CA GLU A 237 -0.46 -34.56 -4.60
C GLU A 237 -1.25 -35.85 -4.33
N LYS A 238 -1.79 -35.96 -3.13
CA LYS A 238 -2.99 -36.73 -2.85
C LYS A 238 -3.90 -35.86 -2.01
N ALA A 239 -5.10 -35.63 -2.52
CA ALA A 239 -6.20 -34.99 -1.80
C ALA A 239 -6.26 -35.52 -0.37
N SER A 240 -5.88 -34.69 0.60
CA SER A 240 -5.93 -35.05 1.99
C SER A 240 -7.39 -35.07 2.41
N THR A 241 -7.90 -36.27 2.66
CA THR A 241 -9.09 -36.53 3.46
C THR A 241 -9.15 -35.58 4.64
N CYS A 242 -10.24 -34.82 4.74
CA CYS A 242 -10.57 -33.96 5.88
C CYS A 242 -10.51 -34.81 7.16
N SER A 243 -9.41 -34.67 7.90
CA SER A 243 -9.18 -35.34 9.18
C SER A 243 -10.09 -34.67 10.20
N THR A 244 -11.16 -35.36 10.59
CA THR A 244 -11.96 -35.04 11.77
C THR A 244 -11.14 -35.35 13.02
N ALA A 245 -10.20 -34.48 13.38
CA ALA A 245 -9.49 -34.54 14.66
C ALA A 245 -10.15 -33.59 15.68
N PRO A 246 -10.23 -33.98 16.96
CA PRO A 246 -11.01 -33.25 17.95
C PRO A 246 -10.37 -31.89 18.27
N THR A 247 -11.19 -30.85 18.24
CA THR A 247 -10.91 -29.47 18.67
C THR A 247 -10.75 -29.40 20.19
N SER A 248 -9.71 -30.08 20.68
CA SER A 248 -9.35 -30.18 22.09
C SER A 248 -8.66 -28.91 22.60
N GLU A 249 -8.62 -28.73 23.91
CA GLU A 249 -7.90 -27.61 24.51
C GLU A 249 -6.38 -27.67 24.24
N ALA A 250 -5.81 -28.88 24.17
CA ALA A 250 -4.41 -29.07 23.82
C ALA A 250 -4.07 -28.54 22.41
N THR A 251 -4.99 -28.69 21.46
CA THR A 251 -4.83 -28.19 20.09
C THR A 251 -4.79 -26.66 20.05
N LEU A 252 -5.68 -25.99 20.80
CA LEU A 252 -5.71 -24.53 20.88
C LEU A 252 -4.47 -23.97 21.56
N LEU A 253 -4.08 -24.58 22.69
CA LEU A 253 -2.85 -24.21 23.38
C LEU A 253 -1.64 -24.35 22.45
N SER A 254 -1.52 -25.47 21.73
CA SER A 254 -0.45 -25.69 20.75
C SER A 254 -0.44 -24.63 19.65
N MET A 255 -1.60 -24.28 19.09
CA MET A 255 -1.71 -23.22 18.07
C MET A 255 -1.16 -21.88 18.59
N TRP A 256 -1.58 -21.45 19.78
CA TRP A 256 -1.10 -20.19 20.35
C TRP A 256 0.39 -20.23 20.70
N LEU A 257 0.91 -21.35 21.20
CA LEU A 257 2.35 -21.50 21.46
C LEU A 257 3.17 -21.42 20.17
N GLN A 258 2.72 -22.01 19.06
CA GLN A 258 3.38 -21.86 17.76
C GLN A 258 3.40 -20.40 17.28
N LEU A 259 2.34 -19.63 17.54
CA LEU A 259 2.32 -18.20 17.24
C LEU A 259 3.30 -17.42 18.14
N VAL A 260 3.43 -17.80 19.41
CA VAL A 260 4.47 -17.26 20.32
C VAL A 260 5.87 -17.56 19.78
N ASP A 261 6.12 -18.78 19.29
CA ASP A 261 7.41 -19.18 18.72
C ASP A 261 7.78 -18.31 17.50
N ARG A 262 6.81 -18.00 16.64
CA ARG A 262 7.01 -17.08 15.50
C ARG A 262 7.37 -15.67 15.95
N VAL A 263 6.72 -15.15 17.00
CA VAL A 263 7.08 -13.85 17.57
C VAL A 263 8.47 -13.88 18.21
N GLU A 264 8.85 -14.97 18.88
CA GLU A 264 10.21 -15.14 19.41
C GLU A 264 11.27 -15.13 18.31
N GLN A 265 11.01 -15.81 17.19
CA GLN A 265 11.89 -15.75 16.02
C GLN A 265 12.02 -14.32 15.49
N ALA A 266 10.90 -13.63 15.26
CA ALA A 266 10.89 -12.26 14.76
C ALA A 266 11.55 -11.27 15.75
N LEU A 267 11.47 -11.54 17.06
CA LEU A 267 12.15 -10.76 18.10
C LEU A 267 13.67 -10.93 18.05
N ASN A 268 14.16 -12.14 17.75
CA ASN A 268 15.58 -12.40 17.57
C ASN A 268 16.13 -11.70 16.31
N GLU A 269 15.35 -11.71 15.23
CA GLU A 269 15.65 -10.95 14.00
C GLU A 269 15.70 -9.44 14.30
N LEU A 270 14.72 -8.90 15.03
CA LEU A 270 14.70 -7.51 15.46
C LEU A 270 15.92 -7.12 16.30
N GLN A 271 16.37 -7.99 17.21
CA GLN A 271 17.58 -7.76 17.98
C GLN A 271 18.82 -7.67 17.07
N ALA A 272 18.91 -8.54 16.06
CA ALA A 272 19.99 -8.48 15.09
C ALA A 272 19.96 -7.18 14.29
N THR A 273 18.78 -6.73 13.84
CA THR A 273 18.61 -5.43 13.17
C THR A 273 19.06 -4.27 14.07
N LEU A 274 18.71 -4.27 15.35
CA LEU A 274 19.18 -3.24 16.29
C LEU A 274 20.71 -3.24 16.42
N GLN A 275 21.35 -4.41 16.52
CA GLN A 275 22.81 -4.50 16.57
C GLN A 275 23.47 -3.99 15.29
N GLN A 276 22.87 -4.28 14.12
CA GLN A 276 23.32 -3.77 12.84
C GLN A 276 23.17 -2.26 12.75
N HIS A 277 22.04 -1.72 13.22
CA HIS A 277 21.78 -0.28 13.31
C HIS A 277 22.83 0.44 14.15
N LEU A 278 23.09 -0.03 15.37
CA LEU A 278 24.11 0.55 16.25
C LEU A 278 25.52 0.45 15.66
N SER A 279 25.85 -0.69 15.05
CA SER A 279 27.14 -0.89 14.39
C SER A 279 27.31 0.03 13.17
N PHE A 280 26.23 0.26 12.42
CA PHE A 280 26.21 1.21 11.31
C PHE A 280 26.44 2.63 11.82
N ALA A 281 25.66 3.08 12.80
CA ALA A 281 25.79 4.42 13.37
C ALA A 281 27.21 4.68 13.91
N LEU A 282 27.81 3.70 14.61
CA LEU A 282 29.17 3.80 15.09
C LEU A 282 30.20 3.94 13.95
N ARG A 283 30.07 3.16 12.87
CA ARG A 283 30.98 3.22 11.72
C ARG A 283 30.89 4.55 10.97
N GLU A 284 29.67 5.05 10.78
CA GLU A 284 29.41 6.31 10.08
C GLU A 284 29.55 7.54 10.99
N SER A 285 29.96 7.35 12.25
CA SER A 285 30.07 8.42 13.26
C SER A 285 28.76 9.21 13.47
N LEU A 286 27.62 8.53 13.37
CA LEU A 286 26.30 9.10 13.58
C LEU A 286 25.93 9.07 15.07
N PRO A 287 25.29 10.13 15.59
CA PRO A 287 24.85 10.15 16.98
C PRO A 287 23.73 9.13 17.20
N VAL A 288 23.88 8.32 18.24
CA VAL A 288 22.81 7.49 18.79
C VAL A 288 22.49 8.01 20.17
N ASP A 289 21.25 8.40 20.41
CA ASP A 289 20.81 8.81 21.74
C ASP A 289 20.82 7.59 22.70
N PRO A 290 21.58 7.63 23.81
CA PRO A 290 21.61 6.52 24.78
C PRO A 290 20.23 6.16 25.35
N LEU A 291 19.31 7.12 25.43
CA LEU A 291 17.93 6.88 25.85
C LEU A 291 17.20 5.96 24.86
N VAL A 292 17.43 6.15 23.56
CA VAL A 292 16.82 5.36 22.50
C VAL A 292 17.33 3.92 22.54
N GLU A 293 18.64 3.73 22.71
CA GLU A 293 19.24 2.39 22.89
C GLU A 293 18.70 1.69 24.13
N SER A 294 18.66 2.39 25.28
CA SER A 294 18.12 1.86 26.53
C SER A 294 16.66 1.45 26.38
N PHE A 295 15.83 2.30 25.76
CA PHE A 295 14.42 2.00 25.51
C PHE A 295 14.25 0.73 24.67
N MET A 296 15.03 0.57 23.60
CA MET A 296 14.96 -0.62 22.76
C MET A 296 15.41 -1.87 23.50
N GLY A 297 16.46 -1.78 24.32
CA GLY A 297 16.88 -2.86 25.22
C GLY A 297 15.76 -3.29 26.16
N ASP A 298 15.12 -2.33 26.83
CA ASP A 298 13.98 -2.57 27.72
C ASP A 298 12.78 -3.19 26.98
N ALA A 299 12.47 -2.68 25.78
CA ALA A 299 11.36 -3.19 24.97
C ALA A 299 11.57 -4.66 24.55
N LEU A 300 12.80 -5.03 24.17
CA LEU A 300 13.19 -6.42 23.85
C LEU A 300 13.11 -7.32 25.09
N ASP A 301 13.59 -6.85 26.24
CA ASP A 301 13.57 -7.62 27.48
C ASP A 301 12.16 -7.84 28.03
N ILE A 302 11.29 -6.83 27.94
CA ILE A 302 9.87 -6.96 28.26
C ILE A 302 9.22 -7.99 27.33
N SER A 303 9.51 -7.94 26.02
CA SER A 303 9.00 -8.92 25.05
C SER A 303 9.43 -10.35 25.39
N ARG A 304 10.70 -10.56 25.75
CA ARG A 304 11.19 -11.89 26.21
C ARG A 304 10.52 -12.36 27.49
N LYS A 305 10.29 -11.46 28.46
CA LYS A 305 9.53 -11.78 29.67
C LYS A 305 8.10 -12.21 29.34
N MET A 306 7.44 -11.51 28.41
CA MET A 306 6.10 -11.87 27.94
C MET A 306 6.07 -13.22 27.23
N ILE A 307 7.05 -13.53 26.36
CA ILE A 307 7.20 -14.86 25.73
C ILE A 307 7.31 -15.96 26.79
N ARG A 308 8.22 -15.81 27.77
CA ARG A 308 8.35 -16.77 28.88
C ARG A 308 7.06 -16.90 29.67
N SER A 309 6.35 -15.79 29.87
CA SER A 309 5.04 -15.82 30.54
C SER A 309 4.03 -16.65 29.75
N CYS A 310 4.01 -16.60 28.41
CA CYS A 310 3.11 -17.42 27.59
C CYS A 310 3.37 -18.93 27.75
N ARG A 311 4.57 -19.31 28.19
CA ARG A 311 4.99 -20.70 28.42
C ARG A 311 4.93 -21.13 29.88
N SER A 312 4.25 -20.36 30.74
CA SER A 312 4.13 -20.72 32.17
C SER A 312 3.37 -22.04 32.30
N PRO A 313 3.80 -22.95 33.20
CA PRO A 313 3.07 -24.20 33.43
C PRO A 313 1.63 -23.95 33.87
N GLY A 314 0.71 -24.81 33.42
CA GLY A 314 -0.70 -24.77 33.83
C GLY A 314 -1.58 -23.73 33.11
N LEU A 315 -1.06 -23.07 32.07
CA LEU A 315 -1.89 -22.19 31.24
C LEU A 315 -2.74 -22.98 30.25
N ASP A 316 -3.97 -22.52 30.04
CA ASP A 316 -4.82 -22.94 28.93
C ASP A 316 -4.62 -22.04 27.68
N GLY A 317 -5.19 -22.44 26.55
CA GLY A 317 -5.09 -21.72 25.29
C GLY A 317 -5.71 -20.32 25.34
N ARG A 318 -6.77 -20.10 26.11
CA ARG A 318 -7.39 -18.77 26.28
C ARG A 318 -6.47 -17.81 27.03
N GLN A 319 -5.83 -18.29 28.10
CA GLN A 319 -4.86 -17.52 28.86
C GLN A 319 -3.62 -17.19 28.03
N VAL A 320 -3.15 -18.15 27.22
CA VAL A 320 -2.06 -17.88 26.27
C VAL A 320 -2.50 -16.87 25.20
N ALA A 321 -3.72 -16.97 24.65
CA ALA A 321 -4.25 -16.00 23.69
C ALA A 321 -4.27 -14.56 24.25
N GLN A 322 -4.69 -14.39 25.51
CA GLN A 322 -4.66 -13.09 26.19
C GLN A 322 -3.24 -12.55 26.38
N ARG A 323 -2.30 -13.41 26.79
CA ARG A 323 -0.88 -13.02 26.91
C ARG A 323 -0.26 -12.72 25.55
N TYR A 324 -0.60 -13.50 24.53
CA TYR A 324 -0.18 -13.29 23.15
C TYR A 324 -0.69 -11.95 22.61
N ARG A 325 -1.94 -11.58 22.91
CA ARG A 325 -2.51 -10.28 22.56
C ARG A 325 -1.67 -9.11 23.09
N LEU A 326 -1.11 -9.23 24.30
CA LEU A 326 -0.19 -8.22 24.85
C LEU A 326 1.20 -8.32 24.20
N LEU A 327 1.71 -9.53 24.03
CA LEU A 327 3.01 -9.80 23.42
C LEU A 327 3.10 -9.21 22.00
N ILE A 328 2.12 -9.44 21.14
CA ILE A 328 2.18 -8.95 19.75
C ILE A 328 2.08 -7.42 19.66
N GLN A 329 1.39 -6.77 20.60
CA GLN A 329 1.38 -5.31 20.69
C GLN A 329 2.74 -4.77 21.18
N GLN A 330 3.33 -5.41 22.19
CA GLN A 330 4.66 -5.06 22.68
C GLN A 330 5.73 -5.28 21.60
N PHE A 331 5.63 -6.38 20.86
CA PHE A 331 6.47 -6.65 19.69
C PHE A 331 6.27 -5.60 18.61
N GLY A 332 5.02 -5.23 18.29
CA GLY A 332 4.72 -4.18 17.33
C GLY A 332 5.31 -2.83 17.74
N LEU A 333 5.24 -2.47 19.03
CA LEU A 333 5.93 -1.30 19.58
C LEU A 333 7.45 -1.40 19.35
N ALA A 334 8.07 -2.51 19.77
CA ALA A 334 9.51 -2.70 19.61
C ALA A 334 9.95 -2.65 18.13
N ARG A 335 9.21 -3.28 17.22
CA ARG A 335 9.53 -3.33 15.79
C ARG A 335 9.40 -1.96 15.12
N SER A 336 8.41 -1.16 15.51
CA SER A 336 8.09 0.09 14.84
C SER A 336 8.58 1.35 15.55
N ALA A 337 9.11 1.26 16.77
CA ALA A 337 9.52 2.41 17.57
C ALA A 337 10.54 3.32 16.86
N LEU A 338 11.41 2.72 16.03
CA LEU A 338 12.46 3.44 15.31
C LEU A 338 12.18 3.56 13.81
N ASN A 339 11.08 2.98 13.31
CA ASN A 339 10.75 3.01 11.90
C ASN A 339 10.24 4.38 11.49
N TRP A 340 10.66 4.81 10.30
CA TRP A 340 10.22 6.05 9.69
C TRP A 340 9.25 5.74 8.56
N CYS A 341 8.08 6.40 8.56
CA CYS A 341 7.12 6.24 7.45
C CYS A 341 7.65 6.78 6.11
N SER A 342 8.72 7.58 6.15
CA SER A 342 9.46 8.11 5.01
C SER A 342 10.96 7.96 5.23
N ALA A 343 11.44 6.70 5.35
CA ALA A 343 12.85 6.42 5.61
C ALA A 343 13.77 7.05 4.55
N SER A 344 14.96 7.50 4.93
CA SER A 344 15.93 8.03 3.96
C SER A 344 16.81 6.93 3.40
N THR A 345 17.08 6.94 2.09
CA THR A 345 18.08 6.07 1.45
C THR A 345 19.51 6.57 1.67
N ASP A 346 19.68 7.84 2.03
CA ASP A 346 20.96 8.50 2.28
C ASP A 346 21.01 9.06 3.70
N GLN A 347 22.20 9.16 4.30
CA GLN A 347 22.36 9.63 5.67
C GLN A 347 22.90 11.06 5.74
N SER A 348 22.24 11.89 6.55
CA SER A 348 22.79 13.15 7.04
C SER A 348 23.55 12.88 8.35
N THR A 349 23.87 13.91 9.13
CA THR A 349 24.33 13.72 10.53
C THR A 349 23.23 13.17 11.45
N GLU A 350 22.01 12.97 10.95
CA GLU A 350 20.86 12.42 11.66
C GLU A 350 20.41 11.09 11.05
N ILE A 351 20.09 10.12 11.90
CA ILE A 351 19.66 8.80 11.46
C ILE A 351 18.16 8.81 11.11
N MET A 352 17.83 8.57 9.85
CA MET A 352 16.45 8.66 9.31
C MET A 352 15.91 7.32 8.80
N PHE A 353 16.39 6.21 9.36
CA PHE A 353 15.95 4.85 9.10
C PHE A 353 16.28 3.97 10.32
N PHE A 354 15.59 2.84 10.47
CA PHE A 354 15.94 1.87 11.52
C PHE A 354 16.70 0.68 10.94
N ASP A 355 16.16 0.06 9.90
CA ASP A 355 16.71 -1.14 9.32
C ASP A 355 17.78 -0.78 8.27
N PRO A 356 19.08 -1.09 8.48
CA PRO A 356 20.12 -0.75 7.50
C PRO A 356 19.90 -1.37 6.12
N ALA A 357 19.07 -2.41 6.02
CA ALA A 357 18.64 -2.95 4.73
C ALA A 357 17.85 -1.92 3.90
N ASP A 358 17.16 -0.96 4.52
CA ASP A 358 16.37 0.07 3.82
C ASP A 358 17.25 0.95 2.91
N LEU A 359 18.54 1.12 3.26
CA LEU A 359 19.55 1.84 2.45
C LEU A 359 19.86 1.12 1.13
N GLN A 360 19.64 -0.19 1.08
CA GLN A 360 19.93 -1.03 -0.08
C GLN A 360 18.71 -1.24 -0.97
N THR A 361 17.56 -0.65 -0.62
CA THR A 361 16.32 -0.79 -1.40
C THR A 361 16.19 0.35 -2.42
N SER A 362 15.86 -0.01 -3.67
CA SER A 362 15.58 0.96 -4.75
C SER A 362 14.11 1.42 -4.77
N SER A 363 13.30 0.98 -3.80
CA SER A 363 11.89 1.33 -3.68
C SER A 363 11.69 2.76 -3.16
N VAL A 364 10.53 3.36 -3.47
CA VAL A 364 10.12 4.63 -2.87
C VAL A 364 9.97 4.42 -1.36
N ASN A 365 10.84 5.03 -0.56
CA ASN A 365 10.78 5.01 0.89
C ASN A 365 9.66 5.91 1.42
N TYR A 366 8.42 5.56 1.11
CA TYR A 366 7.24 6.23 1.60
C TYR A 366 6.13 5.20 1.77
N GLU A 367 5.76 4.89 3.02
CA GLU A 367 4.90 3.74 3.35
C GLU A 367 3.55 3.73 2.62
N ARG A 368 3.06 4.87 2.13
CA ARG A 368 1.86 4.94 1.26
C ARG A 368 2.00 4.06 0.01
N TYR A 369 3.21 3.87 -0.51
CA TYR A 369 3.50 2.99 -1.66
C TYR A 369 3.64 1.51 -1.26
N GLY A 370 3.72 1.24 0.05
CA GLY A 370 3.92 -0.09 0.63
C GLY A 370 5.25 -0.18 1.38
N SER A 371 5.49 -1.35 1.95
CA SER A 371 6.75 -1.73 2.60
C SER A 371 6.99 -3.22 2.39
N VAL A 372 8.22 -3.69 2.63
CA VAL A 372 8.55 -5.12 2.57
C VAL A 372 7.69 -5.91 3.56
N ALA A 373 7.57 -5.43 4.80
CA ALA A 373 6.73 -6.04 5.82
C ALA A 373 5.25 -6.14 5.40
N LEU A 374 4.71 -5.09 4.77
CA LEU A 374 3.34 -5.12 4.23
C LEU A 374 3.20 -6.21 3.17
N ARG A 375 4.19 -6.33 2.27
CA ARG A 375 4.19 -7.32 1.20
C ARG A 375 4.29 -8.75 1.74
N GLU A 376 5.09 -8.96 2.77
CA GLU A 376 5.20 -10.26 3.45
C GLU A 376 3.85 -10.67 4.07
N LEU A 377 3.16 -9.74 4.71
CA LEU A 377 1.83 -9.98 5.28
C LEU A 377 0.78 -10.25 4.19
N GLU A 378 0.81 -9.51 3.07
CA GLU A 378 -0.03 -9.79 1.89
C GLU A 378 0.16 -11.23 1.42
N LEU A 379 1.41 -11.67 1.24
CA LEU A 379 1.74 -13.02 0.79
C LEU A 379 1.41 -14.09 1.84
N ASN A 380 1.52 -13.77 3.14
CA ASN A 380 1.08 -14.65 4.20
C ASN A 380 -0.43 -14.87 4.13
N LEU A 381 -1.22 -13.80 4.04
CA LEU A 381 -2.69 -13.87 4.08
C LEU A 381 -3.27 -14.59 2.85
N VAL A 382 -2.77 -14.33 1.64
CA VAL A 382 -3.21 -15.10 0.44
C VAL A 382 -3.04 -16.60 0.64
N ARG A 383 -1.90 -17.01 1.21
CA ARG A 383 -1.60 -18.43 1.48
C ARG A 383 -2.44 -18.99 2.62
N ALA A 384 -2.59 -18.23 3.72
CA ALA A 384 -3.36 -18.65 4.88
C ALA A 384 -4.85 -18.85 4.57
N ILE A 385 -5.46 -17.92 3.80
CA ILE A 385 -6.85 -18.03 3.32
C ILE A 385 -7.01 -19.24 2.38
N GLY A 386 -5.94 -19.66 1.70
CA GLY A 386 -5.93 -20.81 0.78
C GLY A 386 -6.07 -20.46 -0.69
N PHE A 387 -5.74 -19.23 -1.06
CA PHE A 387 -5.72 -18.76 -2.44
C PHE A 387 -4.31 -18.86 -3.05
N GLY A 388 -3.50 -19.80 -2.55
CA GLY A 388 -2.12 -20.00 -3.03
C GLY A 388 -2.07 -20.61 -4.44
N GLY A 389 -1.17 -20.09 -5.27
CA GLY A 389 -0.92 -20.56 -6.64
C GLY A 389 -0.55 -19.41 -7.58
N GLY A 390 0.68 -19.43 -8.11
CA GLY A 390 1.22 -18.57 -9.18
C GLY A 390 0.75 -17.11 -9.26
N VAL A 391 -0.39 -16.90 -9.92
CA VAL A 391 -0.86 -15.62 -10.48
C VAL A 391 -1.80 -14.81 -9.56
N LEU A 392 -1.94 -15.17 -8.28
CA LEU A 392 -2.81 -14.46 -7.33
C LEU A 392 -2.01 -13.59 -6.35
N THR A 393 -2.55 -12.42 -6.02
CA THR A 393 -1.93 -11.53 -5.04
C THR A 393 -2.96 -10.81 -4.17
N ALA A 394 -2.55 -10.43 -2.96
CA ALA A 394 -3.36 -9.61 -2.07
C ALA A 394 -2.88 -8.17 -2.03
N LEU A 395 -3.82 -7.28 -1.74
CA LEU A 395 -3.57 -5.92 -1.29
C LEU A 395 -4.28 -5.71 0.04
N LEU A 396 -3.52 -5.39 1.09
CA LEU A 396 -4.09 -5.08 2.39
C LEU A 396 -4.45 -3.60 2.49
N THR A 397 -5.52 -3.34 3.22
CA THR A 397 -6.06 -1.99 3.46
C THR A 397 -6.38 -1.80 4.93
N SER A 398 -6.57 -0.55 5.35
CA SER A 398 -6.80 -0.16 6.74
C SER A 398 -8.11 -0.67 7.35
N SER A 399 -9.07 -1.17 6.55
CA SER A 399 -10.31 -1.80 7.01
C SER A 399 -11.02 -2.55 5.87
N GLY A 400 -12.03 -3.36 6.18
CA GLY A 400 -12.89 -3.97 5.16
C GLY A 400 -13.59 -2.94 4.27
N GLN A 401 -14.02 -1.80 4.84
CA GLN A 401 -14.59 -0.70 4.05
C GLN A 401 -13.56 -0.04 3.15
N ALA A 402 -12.31 0.10 3.60
CA ALA A 402 -11.22 0.60 2.78
C ALA A 402 -10.88 -0.35 1.62
N ALA A 403 -11.01 -1.67 1.83
CA ALA A 403 -10.90 -2.66 0.76
C ALA A 403 -12.01 -2.48 -0.28
N TYR A 404 -13.27 -2.38 0.17
CA TYR A 404 -14.40 -2.13 -0.70
C TYR A 404 -14.27 -0.80 -1.47
N SER A 405 -13.95 0.31 -0.80
CA SER A 405 -13.77 1.63 -1.42
C SER A 405 -12.67 1.61 -2.49
N THR A 406 -11.61 0.82 -2.27
CA THR A 406 -10.54 0.64 -3.25
C THR A 406 -11.03 -0.14 -4.47
N LEU A 407 -11.82 -1.20 -4.26
CA LEU A 407 -12.47 -1.94 -5.35
C LEU A 407 -13.47 -1.07 -6.11
N GLU A 408 -14.33 -0.32 -5.43
CA GLU A 408 -15.29 0.59 -6.05
C GLU A 408 -14.57 1.63 -6.92
N SER A 409 -13.48 2.23 -6.42
CA SER A 409 -12.66 3.16 -7.22
C SER A 409 -12.06 2.51 -8.46
N PHE A 410 -11.66 1.24 -8.37
CA PHE A 410 -11.20 0.46 -9.52
C PHE A 410 -12.34 0.20 -10.51
N LEU A 411 -13.51 -0.24 -10.05
CA LEU A 411 -14.68 -0.47 -10.89
C LEU A 411 -15.09 0.81 -11.64
N LEU A 412 -15.14 1.94 -10.94
CA LEU A 412 -15.54 3.23 -11.49
C LEU A 412 -14.59 3.78 -12.57
N ARG A 413 -13.29 3.50 -12.46
CA ARG A 413 -12.26 4.11 -13.31
C ARG A 413 -11.69 3.16 -14.37
N GLU A 414 -11.76 1.86 -14.15
CA GLU A 414 -11.11 0.85 -15.00
C GLU A 414 -12.11 -0.12 -15.66
N VAL A 415 -13.30 -0.30 -15.07
CA VAL A 415 -14.32 -1.25 -15.55
C VAL A 415 -15.48 -0.52 -16.23
N PHE A 416 -16.23 0.30 -15.49
CA PHE A 416 -17.42 0.98 -16.03
C PHE A 416 -17.15 1.87 -17.26
N PRO A 417 -16.02 2.58 -17.39
CA PRO A 417 -15.75 3.40 -18.59
C PRO A 417 -15.64 2.60 -19.89
N LYS A 418 -15.41 1.28 -19.82
CA LYS A 418 -15.41 0.39 -21.00
C LYS A 418 -16.82 0.08 -21.51
N HIS A 419 -17.85 0.47 -20.75
CA HIS A 419 -19.26 0.26 -21.05
C HIS A 419 -19.99 1.62 -21.07
N PRO A 420 -19.72 2.47 -22.07
CA PRO A 420 -20.15 3.87 -22.09
C PRO A 420 -21.68 4.05 -22.14
N GLU A 421 -22.43 3.01 -22.53
CA GLU A 421 -23.89 3.06 -22.59
C GLU A 421 -24.57 3.00 -21.22
N ALA A 422 -24.00 2.26 -20.24
CA ALA A 422 -24.49 2.19 -18.86
C ALA A 422 -23.57 1.36 -17.94
N ALA A 423 -23.30 1.84 -16.72
CA ALA A 423 -22.68 1.05 -15.66
C ALA A 423 -23.74 0.15 -14.99
N ARG A 424 -23.98 -1.02 -15.57
CA ARG A 424 -25.00 -1.97 -15.08
C ARG A 424 -24.42 -2.96 -14.08
N VAL A 425 -25.03 -3.02 -12.90
CA VAL A 425 -24.64 -3.89 -11.79
C VAL A 425 -25.80 -4.82 -11.46
N ALA A 426 -25.54 -6.11 -11.33
CA ALA A 426 -26.49 -7.08 -10.80
C ALA A 426 -26.04 -7.55 -9.41
N ARG A 427 -26.98 -7.95 -8.56
CA ARG A 427 -26.66 -8.58 -7.28
C ARG A 427 -27.69 -9.62 -6.87
N VAL A 428 -27.27 -10.53 -6.00
CA VAL A 428 -28.19 -11.35 -5.20
C VAL A 428 -29.02 -10.45 -4.25
N PRO A 429 -30.09 -10.94 -3.60
CA PRO A 429 -30.98 -10.12 -2.77
C PRO A 429 -30.30 -9.34 -1.63
N TYR A 430 -29.04 -9.64 -1.31
CA TYR A 430 -28.24 -8.93 -0.31
C TYR A 430 -26.95 -8.34 -0.90
N LEU A 431 -26.56 -7.20 -0.36
CA LEU A 431 -25.21 -6.64 -0.39
C LEU A 431 -25.03 -5.92 0.95
N TYR A 432 -23.83 -5.99 1.51
CA TYR A 432 -23.54 -5.26 2.75
C TYR A 432 -23.81 -3.75 2.59
N PHE A 433 -24.50 -3.15 3.56
CA PHE A 433 -25.14 -1.85 3.34
C PHE A 433 -24.23 -0.69 3.01
N GLU A 434 -23.06 -0.56 3.63
CA GLU A 434 -22.20 0.60 3.35
C GLU A 434 -21.73 0.52 1.90
N ALA A 435 -21.58 -0.69 1.34
CA ALA A 435 -21.31 -0.89 -0.08
C ALA A 435 -22.54 -0.57 -0.94
N LEU A 436 -23.74 -1.00 -0.52
CA LEU A 436 -25.00 -0.71 -1.20
C LEU A 436 -25.27 0.79 -1.27
N GLU A 437 -25.14 1.51 -0.15
CA GLU A 437 -25.33 2.95 -0.02
C GLU A 437 -24.37 3.72 -0.93
N GLN A 438 -23.10 3.31 -0.98
CA GLN A 438 -22.11 3.91 -1.88
C GLN A 438 -22.47 3.70 -3.36
N LEU A 439 -22.92 2.51 -3.76
CA LEU A 439 -23.32 2.25 -5.15
C LEU A 439 -24.60 2.98 -5.56
N GLU A 440 -25.62 3.00 -4.68
CA GLU A 440 -26.89 3.67 -4.94
C GLU A 440 -26.75 5.19 -5.04
N ALA A 441 -25.72 5.76 -4.39
CA ALA A 441 -25.40 7.18 -4.50
C ALA A 441 -24.79 7.58 -5.86
N LEU A 442 -24.38 6.62 -6.70
CA LEU A 442 -23.72 6.90 -7.98
C LEU A 442 -24.76 6.99 -9.11
N PRO A 443 -25.01 8.18 -9.69
CA PRO A 443 -26.08 8.38 -10.67
C PRO A 443 -25.87 7.62 -11.99
N GLN A 444 -24.62 7.29 -12.33
CA GLN A 444 -24.27 6.51 -13.51
C GLN A 444 -24.45 5.00 -13.35
N VAL A 445 -24.65 4.50 -12.11
CA VAL A 445 -24.77 3.07 -11.80
C VAL A 445 -26.24 2.67 -11.80
N SER A 446 -26.59 1.71 -12.66
CA SER A 446 -27.92 1.09 -12.67
C SER A 446 -27.82 -0.29 -12.01
N MET A 447 -28.38 -0.41 -10.82
CA MET A 447 -28.38 -1.67 -10.07
C MET A 447 -29.67 -2.46 -10.29
N THR A 448 -29.54 -3.78 -10.50
CA THR A 448 -30.66 -4.72 -10.54
C THR A 448 -30.47 -5.84 -9.53
N ILE A 449 -31.56 -6.24 -8.88
CA ILE A 449 -31.58 -7.28 -7.87
C ILE A 449 -32.18 -8.55 -8.48
N ALA A 450 -31.54 -9.70 -8.26
CA ALA A 450 -32.10 -11.00 -8.60
C ALA A 450 -33.39 -11.26 -7.79
N GLU A 451 -34.35 -11.95 -8.40
CA GLU A 451 -35.65 -12.22 -7.76
C GLU A 451 -35.52 -13.02 -6.46
N ASP A 452 -34.59 -13.96 -6.41
CA ASP A 452 -34.30 -14.80 -5.26
C ASP A 452 -32.81 -15.18 -5.18
N TRP A 453 -32.48 -16.08 -4.25
CA TRP A 453 -31.12 -16.57 -3.99
C TRP A 453 -30.66 -17.67 -4.96
N SER A 454 -31.50 -18.09 -5.89
CA SER A 454 -31.17 -19.16 -6.82
C SER A 454 -30.17 -18.69 -7.88
N VAL A 455 -29.28 -19.60 -8.26
CA VAL A 455 -28.34 -19.39 -9.38
C VAL A 455 -29.09 -19.04 -10.68
N LYS A 456 -30.26 -19.66 -10.88
CA LYS A 456 -31.10 -19.40 -12.06
C LYS A 456 -31.56 -17.94 -12.10
N ALA A 457 -32.14 -17.43 -11.00
CA ALA A 457 -32.62 -16.05 -10.94
C ALA A 457 -31.49 -15.03 -11.12
N LEU A 458 -30.31 -15.29 -10.53
CA LEU A 458 -29.15 -14.42 -10.74
C LEU A 458 -28.73 -14.40 -12.22
N ILE A 459 -28.61 -15.55 -12.86
CA ILE A 459 -28.20 -15.62 -14.27
C ILE A 459 -29.23 -14.93 -15.18
N GLU A 460 -30.52 -15.22 -15.00
CA GLU A 460 -31.59 -14.57 -15.78
C GLU A 460 -31.59 -13.05 -15.57
N CYS A 461 -31.35 -12.58 -14.35
CA CYS A 461 -31.19 -11.17 -14.05
C CYS A 461 -29.99 -10.54 -14.79
N VAL A 462 -28.82 -11.16 -14.69
CA VAL A 462 -27.57 -10.68 -15.31
C VAL A 462 -27.69 -10.64 -16.83
N GLU A 463 -28.22 -11.70 -17.45
CA GLU A 463 -28.33 -11.81 -18.90
C GLU A 463 -29.43 -10.89 -19.46
N ARG A 464 -30.58 -10.76 -18.78
CA ARG A 464 -31.66 -9.86 -19.18
C ARG A 464 -31.26 -8.39 -19.14
N THR A 465 -30.47 -8.00 -18.15
CA THR A 465 -30.03 -6.60 -17.96
C THR A 465 -28.70 -6.31 -18.61
N ASP A 466 -27.99 -7.33 -19.08
CA ASP A 466 -26.61 -7.26 -19.54
C ASP A 466 -25.71 -6.55 -18.51
N SER A 467 -25.73 -7.04 -17.27
CA SER A 467 -24.96 -6.46 -16.16
C SER A 467 -23.49 -6.86 -16.21
N HIS A 468 -22.58 -5.89 -16.16
CA HIS A 468 -21.14 -6.10 -16.33
C HIS A 468 -20.43 -6.46 -15.03
N VAL A 469 -20.99 -6.04 -13.90
CA VAL A 469 -20.49 -6.34 -12.56
C VAL A 469 -21.58 -7.04 -11.79
N VAL A 470 -21.22 -8.13 -11.12
CA VAL A 470 -22.13 -8.96 -10.33
C VAL A 470 -21.61 -9.02 -8.90
N PHE A 471 -22.42 -8.63 -7.93
CA PHE A 471 -22.13 -8.80 -6.51
C PHE A 471 -22.84 -10.03 -5.96
N ALA A 472 -22.07 -10.90 -5.29
CA ALA A 472 -22.63 -12.04 -4.59
C ALA A 472 -21.78 -12.37 -3.36
N ASP A 473 -22.45 -12.54 -2.23
CA ASP A 473 -21.82 -12.96 -0.98
C ASP A 473 -22.13 -14.45 -0.76
N PRO A 474 -21.18 -15.25 -0.24
CA PRO A 474 -21.41 -16.67 -0.01
C PRO A 474 -22.41 -16.93 1.11
N MET A 475 -22.48 -16.02 2.08
CA MET A 475 -23.46 -16.03 3.16
C MET A 475 -23.82 -14.59 3.50
N ALA A 476 -25.12 -14.29 3.50
CA ALA A 476 -25.61 -12.99 3.85
C ALA A 476 -25.70 -12.79 5.36
N ASN A 477 -25.42 -11.58 5.84
CA ASN A 477 -25.44 -11.24 7.26
C ASN A 477 -26.80 -10.66 7.68
N ILE A 478 -27.86 -11.44 7.45
CA ILE A 478 -29.25 -11.13 7.85
C ILE A 478 -29.83 -12.28 8.67
N GLY A 479 -31.03 -12.11 9.25
CA GLY A 479 -31.61 -13.06 10.21
C GLY A 479 -31.73 -14.52 9.71
N GLU A 480 -31.90 -14.73 8.41
CA GLU A 480 -32.03 -16.07 7.80
C GLU A 480 -30.70 -16.68 7.36
N LEU A 481 -29.60 -15.91 7.35
CA LEU A 481 -28.27 -16.30 6.84
C LEU A 481 -28.28 -17.08 5.50
N PRO A 482 -29.02 -16.64 4.47
CA PRO A 482 -29.09 -17.36 3.21
C PRO A 482 -27.71 -17.45 2.56
N CYS A 483 -27.44 -18.61 1.95
CA CYS A 483 -26.15 -18.95 1.36
C CYS A 483 -26.25 -19.12 -0.16
N PHE A 484 -25.44 -18.38 -0.90
CA PHE A 484 -25.42 -18.44 -2.36
C PHE A 484 -24.52 -19.58 -2.85
N ASP A 485 -24.99 -20.37 -3.81
CA ASP A 485 -24.27 -21.55 -4.32
C ASP A 485 -23.34 -21.18 -5.48
N PHE A 486 -22.10 -20.81 -5.14
CA PHE A 486 -21.05 -20.52 -6.12
C PHE A 486 -20.65 -21.73 -6.95
N GLN A 487 -20.75 -22.96 -6.41
CA GLN A 487 -20.38 -24.17 -7.14
C GLN A 487 -21.39 -24.45 -8.25
N ALA A 488 -22.68 -24.32 -7.94
CA ALA A 488 -23.73 -24.39 -8.94
C ALA A 488 -23.62 -23.24 -9.97
N LEU A 489 -23.26 -22.01 -9.54
CA LEU A 489 -23.00 -20.91 -10.46
C LEU A 489 -21.86 -21.26 -11.44
N ALA A 490 -20.68 -21.64 -10.94
CA ALA A 490 -19.55 -22.00 -11.79
C ALA A 490 -19.89 -23.12 -12.78
N ASN A 491 -20.60 -24.16 -12.32
CA ASN A 491 -21.06 -25.25 -13.20
C ASN A 491 -22.03 -24.74 -14.28
N ALA A 492 -22.97 -23.88 -13.92
CA ALA A 492 -23.94 -23.29 -14.85
C ALA A 492 -23.29 -22.36 -15.87
N LEU A 493 -22.19 -21.69 -15.49
CA LEU A 493 -21.44 -20.78 -16.37
C LEU A 493 -20.57 -21.51 -17.39
N ARG A 494 -20.23 -22.80 -17.22
CA ARG A 494 -19.48 -23.58 -18.22
C ARG A 494 -20.10 -23.60 -19.62
N THR A 495 -21.40 -23.34 -19.74
CA THR A 495 -22.14 -23.31 -21.01
C THR A 495 -22.53 -21.90 -21.46
N ARG A 496 -22.11 -20.87 -20.72
CA ARG A 496 -22.44 -19.45 -20.95
C ARG A 496 -21.17 -18.63 -21.07
N ASP A 497 -21.24 -17.47 -21.70
CA ASP A 497 -20.07 -16.60 -21.89
C ASP A 497 -20.12 -15.39 -20.97
N TRP A 498 -19.39 -15.46 -19.86
CA TRP A 498 -19.26 -14.40 -18.87
C TRP A 498 -17.84 -13.81 -18.83
N ARG A 499 -16.99 -14.09 -19.82
CA ARG A 499 -15.57 -13.68 -19.82
C ARG A 499 -15.33 -12.18 -19.71
N ASN A 500 -16.30 -11.36 -20.13
CA ASN A 500 -16.24 -9.90 -20.07
C ASN A 500 -16.99 -9.31 -18.87
N ARG A 501 -17.41 -10.15 -17.91
CA ARG A 501 -18.10 -9.73 -16.69
C ARG A 501 -17.17 -9.87 -15.49
N TRP A 502 -17.50 -9.14 -14.43
CA TRP A 502 -16.81 -9.17 -13.15
C TRP A 502 -17.71 -9.74 -12.07
N LEU A 503 -17.19 -10.66 -11.26
CA LEU A 503 -17.85 -11.19 -10.08
C LEU A 503 -17.10 -10.69 -8.85
N VAL A 504 -17.76 -9.84 -8.06
CA VAL A 504 -17.24 -9.29 -6.81
C VAL A 504 -17.80 -10.10 -5.65
N ILE A 505 -16.91 -10.62 -4.81
CA ILE A 505 -17.24 -11.53 -3.70
C ILE A 505 -16.75 -10.92 -2.39
N ASP A 506 -17.67 -10.65 -1.46
CA ASP A 506 -17.34 -10.39 -0.06
C ASP A 506 -17.22 -11.73 0.70
N GLY A 507 -15.99 -12.15 0.98
CA GLY A 507 -15.72 -13.40 1.69
C GLY A 507 -15.84 -13.34 3.21
N THR A 508 -16.18 -12.18 3.79
CA THR A 508 -16.02 -11.92 5.24
C THR A 508 -16.71 -12.95 6.13
N MET A 509 -17.89 -13.44 5.74
CA MET A 509 -18.68 -14.40 6.55
C MET A 509 -18.10 -15.82 6.52
N ILE A 510 -17.27 -16.17 5.52
CA ILE A 510 -16.76 -17.53 5.32
C ILE A 510 -15.27 -17.55 4.90
N SER A 511 -14.45 -16.74 5.56
CA SER A 511 -13.00 -16.61 5.27
C SER A 511 -12.28 -17.95 5.13
N GLY A 512 -11.73 -18.24 3.96
CA GLY A 512 -11.04 -19.52 3.67
C GLY A 512 -11.97 -20.74 3.51
N GLY A 513 -13.29 -20.53 3.47
CA GLY A 513 -14.30 -21.56 3.31
C GLY A 513 -14.22 -22.26 1.95
N PHE A 514 -13.97 -21.53 0.87
CA PHE A 514 -13.75 -22.09 -0.48
C PHE A 514 -12.83 -21.15 -1.27
N ASN A 515 -12.29 -21.63 -2.39
CA ASN A 515 -11.43 -20.82 -3.27
C ASN A 515 -12.19 -20.44 -4.55
N PRO A 516 -12.62 -19.16 -4.70
CA PRO A 516 -13.35 -18.73 -5.90
C PRO A 516 -12.47 -18.74 -7.15
N PHE A 517 -11.16 -18.55 -7.03
CA PHE A 517 -10.25 -18.49 -8.17
C PHE A 517 -10.00 -19.85 -8.81
N THR A 518 -10.02 -20.92 -8.03
CA THR A 518 -9.98 -22.30 -8.58
C THR A 518 -11.36 -22.77 -9.04
N LEU A 519 -12.43 -22.19 -8.49
CA LEU A 519 -13.80 -22.54 -8.86
C LEU A 519 -14.20 -21.90 -10.20
N PHE A 520 -13.75 -20.68 -10.44
CA PHE A 520 -13.98 -19.91 -11.67
C PHE A 520 -12.74 -19.88 -12.56
N ASP A 521 -12.30 -21.04 -13.06
CA ASP A 521 -11.05 -21.22 -13.81
C ASP A 521 -11.21 -21.38 -15.34
N ALA A 522 -12.43 -21.65 -15.82
CA ALA A 522 -12.70 -21.84 -17.24
C ALA A 522 -12.61 -20.52 -18.05
N PRO A 523 -12.24 -20.56 -19.36
CA PRO A 523 -12.05 -19.36 -20.19
C PRO A 523 -13.27 -18.45 -20.36
N ASN A 524 -14.47 -19.00 -20.15
CA ASN A 524 -15.75 -18.32 -20.25
C ASN A 524 -16.29 -17.82 -18.90
N HIS A 525 -15.58 -18.08 -17.81
CA HIS A 525 -15.92 -17.58 -16.49
C HIS A 525 -15.58 -16.09 -16.33
N PRO A 526 -16.24 -15.38 -15.40
CA PRO A 526 -15.98 -13.96 -15.15
C PRO A 526 -14.63 -13.72 -14.48
N HIS A 527 -14.16 -12.48 -14.56
CA HIS A 527 -13.05 -12.00 -13.73
C HIS A 527 -13.49 -11.94 -12.26
N ILE A 528 -12.68 -12.49 -11.36
CA ILE A 528 -12.96 -12.49 -9.92
C ILE A 528 -12.27 -11.33 -9.22
N LEU A 529 -13.03 -10.58 -8.43
CA LEU A 529 -12.54 -9.67 -7.40
C LEU A 529 -13.03 -10.16 -6.04
N TYR A 530 -12.11 -10.57 -5.18
CA TYR A 530 -12.43 -10.99 -3.83
C TYR A 530 -12.01 -9.90 -2.85
N PHE A 531 -12.84 -9.62 -1.86
CA PHE A 531 -12.41 -8.87 -0.69
C PHE A 531 -13.02 -9.44 0.59
N GLU A 532 -12.42 -9.13 1.72
CA GLU A 532 -13.01 -9.41 3.02
C GLU A 532 -12.50 -8.45 4.10
N SER A 533 -13.28 -8.29 5.17
CA SER A 533 -12.80 -7.67 6.39
C SER A 533 -11.90 -8.67 7.14
N GLY A 534 -10.59 -8.50 6.98
CA GLY A 534 -9.61 -9.23 7.79
C GLY A 534 -9.62 -8.86 9.28
N SER A 535 -10.51 -7.94 9.69
CA SER A 535 -10.75 -7.62 11.09
C SER A 535 -11.56 -8.69 11.82
N LYS A 536 -12.20 -9.62 11.09
CA LYS A 536 -13.06 -10.67 11.64
C LYS A 536 -12.26 -11.95 11.95
N TYR A 537 -12.40 -12.99 11.13
CA TYR A 537 -11.76 -14.28 11.37
C TYR A 537 -10.23 -14.24 11.23
N LEU A 538 -9.70 -13.40 10.34
CA LEU A 538 -8.25 -13.33 10.06
C LEU A 538 -7.42 -12.72 11.20
N GLN A 539 -8.02 -12.01 12.17
CA GLN A 539 -7.30 -11.56 13.37
C GLN A 539 -7.25 -12.61 14.49
N LEU A 540 -7.71 -13.84 14.24
CA LEU A 540 -7.76 -14.92 15.22
C LEU A 540 -8.48 -14.52 16.53
N GLY A 541 -9.46 -13.60 16.43
CA GLY A 541 -10.21 -13.08 17.56
C GLY A 541 -9.45 -12.13 18.49
N LEU A 542 -8.25 -11.68 18.09
CA LEU A 542 -7.42 -10.75 18.87
C LEU A 542 -7.92 -9.31 18.85
N ASP A 543 -8.78 -8.90 17.91
CA ASP A 543 -9.45 -7.59 17.90
C ASP A 543 -8.50 -6.41 18.19
N LEU A 544 -7.37 -6.34 17.48
CA LEU A 544 -6.30 -5.37 17.75
C LEU A 544 -6.38 -4.13 16.87
N GLN A 545 -6.81 -4.32 15.61
CA GLN A 545 -6.88 -3.26 14.63
C GLN A 545 -7.88 -3.58 13.53
N MET A 546 -8.19 -2.60 12.70
CA MET A 546 -8.93 -2.84 11.47
C MET A 546 -7.98 -3.28 10.35
N LEU A 547 -8.50 -4.12 9.46
CA LEU A 547 -7.81 -4.63 8.29
C LEU A 547 -8.84 -5.08 7.24
N GLY A 548 -8.55 -4.79 5.98
CA GLY A 548 -9.25 -5.32 4.82
C GLY A 548 -8.28 -6.02 3.88
N VAL A 549 -8.75 -7.07 3.21
CA VAL A 549 -7.98 -7.84 2.24
C VAL A 549 -8.68 -7.72 0.90
N ILE A 550 -7.94 -7.39 -0.16
CA ILE A 550 -8.38 -7.56 -1.54
C ILE A 550 -7.52 -8.67 -2.14
N VAL A 551 -8.13 -9.62 -2.86
CA VAL A 551 -7.40 -10.63 -3.64
C VAL A 551 -7.84 -10.54 -5.10
N CYS A 552 -6.86 -10.54 -5.99
CA CYS A 552 -7.09 -10.49 -7.43
C CYS A 552 -5.99 -11.25 -8.19
N ASN A 553 -6.23 -11.47 -9.49
CA ASN A 553 -5.17 -11.88 -10.40
C ASN A 553 -4.09 -10.79 -10.52
N GLU A 554 -2.83 -11.20 -10.67
CA GLU A 554 -1.65 -10.33 -10.77
C GLU A 554 -1.79 -9.28 -11.87
N GLN A 555 -2.46 -9.60 -12.98
CA GLN A 555 -2.73 -8.66 -14.07
C GLN A 555 -3.50 -7.39 -13.62
N HIS A 556 -4.31 -7.48 -12.57
CA HIS A 556 -5.10 -6.34 -12.05
C HIS A 556 -4.44 -5.65 -10.85
N ALA A 557 -3.43 -6.29 -10.25
CA ALA A 557 -2.78 -5.81 -9.05
C ALA A 557 -2.13 -4.42 -9.20
N PRO A 558 -1.44 -4.07 -10.32
CA PRO A 558 -0.88 -2.74 -10.49
C PRO A 558 -1.93 -1.62 -10.48
N ALA A 559 -3.09 -1.86 -11.10
CA ALA A 559 -4.19 -0.91 -11.10
C ALA A 559 -4.77 -0.76 -9.68
N LEU A 560 -5.10 -1.87 -9.02
CA LEU A 560 -5.62 -1.86 -7.65
C LEU A 560 -4.63 -1.22 -6.65
N ALA A 561 -3.33 -1.48 -6.79
CA ALA A 561 -2.29 -0.84 -5.97
C ALA A 561 -2.27 0.68 -6.17
N ARG A 562 -2.45 1.15 -7.42
CA ARG A 562 -2.58 2.58 -7.72
C ARG A 562 -3.83 3.17 -7.06
N HIS A 563 -4.97 2.49 -7.10
CA HIS A 563 -6.19 2.94 -6.39
C HIS A 563 -5.97 3.01 -4.88
N ARG A 564 -5.43 1.95 -4.29
CA ARG A 564 -5.10 1.89 -2.86
C ARG A 564 -4.20 3.06 -2.45
N ARG A 565 -3.13 3.30 -3.21
CA ARG A 565 -2.20 4.40 -2.99
C ARG A 565 -2.87 5.76 -3.10
N ASN A 566 -3.69 5.98 -4.13
CA ASN A 566 -4.32 7.26 -4.40
C ASN A 566 -5.41 7.60 -3.35
N LEU A 567 -6.10 6.58 -2.83
CA LEU A 567 -7.08 6.76 -1.76
C LEU A 567 -6.45 6.81 -0.36
N GLY A 568 -5.17 6.43 -0.22
CA GLY A 568 -4.51 6.34 1.08
C GLY A 568 -5.06 5.22 1.96
N THR A 569 -5.62 4.17 1.36
CA THR A 569 -6.25 3.06 2.10
C THR A 569 -5.26 1.97 2.53
N GLY A 570 -3.97 2.12 2.21
CA GLY A 570 -2.92 1.17 2.56
C GLY A 570 -2.73 0.98 4.08
N LEU A 571 -2.13 -0.13 4.46
CA LEU A 571 -1.82 -0.46 5.84
C LEU A 571 -0.37 -0.07 6.17
N TYR A 572 -0.16 0.68 7.27
CA TYR A 572 1.16 1.17 7.68
C TYR A 572 1.96 0.15 8.48
N GLN A 573 3.30 0.30 8.57
CA GLN A 573 4.16 -0.72 9.18
C GLN A 573 3.82 -1.02 10.65
N ASN A 574 3.47 0.00 11.43
CA ASN A 574 3.04 -0.18 12.83
C ASN A 574 1.79 -1.05 12.94
N GLN A 575 0.88 -0.95 11.97
CA GLN A 575 -0.29 -1.81 11.91
C GLN A 575 0.11 -3.22 11.46
N VAL A 576 0.94 -3.34 10.41
CA VAL A 576 1.45 -4.63 9.92
C VAL A 576 2.07 -5.46 11.05
N ALA A 577 2.93 -4.85 11.87
CA ALA A 577 3.65 -5.55 12.95
C ALA A 577 2.75 -6.07 14.09
N ARG A 578 1.51 -5.59 14.19
CA ARG A 578 0.52 -6.02 15.19
C ARG A 578 -0.43 -7.10 14.68
N PHE A 579 -0.28 -7.52 13.42
CA PHE A 579 -1.10 -8.57 12.84
C PHE A 579 -0.44 -9.95 13.02
N PRO A 580 -1.17 -10.98 13.48
CA PRO A 580 -0.59 -12.30 13.67
C PRO A 580 -0.22 -12.96 12.34
N LEU A 581 0.97 -13.54 12.27
CA LEU A 581 1.39 -14.39 11.15
C LEU A 581 1.03 -15.85 11.47
N PHE A 582 0.13 -16.42 10.67
CA PHE A 582 -0.33 -17.80 10.81
C PHE A 582 -0.36 -18.49 9.45
N ASP A 583 -0.43 -19.82 9.47
CA ASP A 583 -0.62 -20.61 8.25
C ASP A 583 -2.07 -21.06 8.06
N ARG A 584 -2.32 -21.70 6.92
CA ARG A 584 -3.65 -22.19 6.54
C ARG A 584 -4.19 -23.21 7.53
N GLU A 585 -3.34 -24.08 8.06
CA GLU A 585 -3.76 -25.14 8.97
C GLU A 585 -4.29 -24.52 10.26
N GLN A 586 -3.56 -23.56 10.82
CA GLN A 586 -3.96 -22.82 12.03
C GLN A 586 -5.29 -22.08 11.84
N LEU A 587 -5.47 -21.39 10.71
CA LEU A 587 -6.75 -20.73 10.39
C LEU A 587 -7.90 -21.75 10.32
N LEU A 588 -7.72 -22.85 9.59
CA LEU A 588 -8.76 -23.86 9.41
C LEU A 588 -9.11 -24.58 10.72
N GLN A 589 -8.12 -24.95 11.53
CA GLN A 589 -8.33 -25.56 12.86
C GLN A 589 -9.21 -24.65 13.73
N ARG A 590 -8.92 -23.35 13.74
CA ARG A 590 -9.74 -22.36 14.44
C ARG A 590 -11.16 -22.31 13.88
N MET A 591 -11.31 -22.19 12.56
CA MET A 591 -12.63 -22.11 11.91
C MET A 591 -13.48 -23.37 12.13
N GLN A 592 -12.87 -24.55 12.20
CA GLN A 592 -13.53 -25.80 12.55
C GLN A 592 -14.03 -25.79 14.00
N ARG A 593 -13.29 -25.18 14.94
CA ARG A 593 -13.77 -25.01 16.32
C ARG A 593 -14.99 -24.09 16.39
N LEU A 594 -14.95 -22.96 15.68
CA LEU A 594 -16.09 -22.04 15.63
C LEU A 594 -17.32 -22.70 14.98
N THR A 595 -17.09 -23.49 13.92
CA THR A 595 -18.13 -24.29 13.25
C THR A 595 -18.78 -25.27 14.19
N ARG A 596 -17.99 -26.08 14.92
CA ARG A 596 -18.51 -27.00 15.95
C ARG A 596 -19.37 -26.26 16.97
N ASN A 597 -18.89 -25.13 17.49
CA ASN A 597 -19.62 -24.35 18.49
C ASN A 597 -20.95 -23.82 17.95
N ALA A 598 -20.94 -23.33 16.71
CA ALA A 598 -22.14 -22.82 16.04
C ALA A 598 -23.14 -23.93 15.71
N GLU A 599 -22.68 -25.08 15.20
CA GLU A 599 -23.53 -26.26 14.96
C GLU A 599 -24.21 -26.73 16.24
N HIS A 600 -23.47 -26.81 17.34
CA HIS A 600 -24.00 -27.30 18.62
C HIS A 600 -25.01 -26.31 19.25
N LEU A 601 -24.72 -25.00 19.24
CA LEU A 601 -25.69 -24.00 19.66
C LEU A 601 -26.95 -24.06 18.80
N ALA A 602 -26.79 -24.08 17.47
CA ALA A 602 -27.92 -24.07 16.55
C ALA A 602 -28.82 -25.32 16.72
N ALA A 603 -28.24 -26.51 16.89
CA ALA A 603 -28.98 -27.74 17.14
C ALA A 603 -29.74 -27.71 18.48
N SER A 604 -29.16 -27.09 19.51
CA SER A 604 -29.80 -27.00 20.84
C SER A 604 -30.94 -25.99 20.86
N LEU A 605 -30.82 -24.92 20.07
CA LEU A 605 -31.89 -23.94 19.88
C LEU A 605 -33.05 -24.49 19.04
N ASP A 606 -32.77 -25.32 18.03
CA ASP A 606 -33.81 -26.00 17.22
C ASP A 606 -34.70 -26.90 18.08
N ALA A 607 -34.16 -27.43 19.18
CA ALA A 607 -34.89 -28.29 20.12
C ALA A 607 -35.82 -27.50 21.07
N ILE A 608 -35.84 -26.16 21.00
CA ILE A 608 -36.74 -25.35 21.82
C ILE A 608 -38.15 -25.41 21.24
N GLU A 609 -39.03 -26.11 21.94
CA GLU A 609 -40.47 -26.12 21.68
C GLU A 609 -41.18 -25.22 22.69
N HIS A 610 -41.92 -24.21 22.19
CA HIS A 610 -42.70 -23.33 23.04
C HIS A 610 -44.10 -23.09 22.45
N PRO A 611 -45.19 -23.15 23.24
CA PRO A 611 -46.56 -23.10 22.72
C PRO A 611 -46.95 -21.74 22.09
N ARG A 612 -46.27 -20.64 22.46
CA ARG A 612 -46.61 -19.29 22.00
C ARG A 612 -45.85 -18.83 20.75
N THR A 613 -44.65 -19.35 20.52
CA THR A 613 -43.80 -18.85 19.42
C THR A 613 -42.84 -19.94 18.97
N GLN A 614 -42.52 -19.92 17.68
CA GLN A 614 -41.46 -20.74 17.13
C GLN A 614 -40.14 -19.97 17.18
N VAL A 615 -39.10 -20.59 17.74
CA VAL A 615 -37.72 -20.10 17.62
C VAL A 615 -37.18 -20.52 16.27
N ARG A 616 -36.94 -19.55 15.37
CA ARG A 616 -36.38 -19.81 14.04
C ARG A 616 -34.88 -19.58 14.08
N VAL A 617 -34.12 -20.65 13.92
CA VAL A 617 -32.67 -20.64 13.97
C VAL A 617 -32.10 -20.71 12.56
N ALA A 618 -31.16 -19.82 12.26
CA ALA A 618 -30.44 -19.77 11.00
C ALA A 618 -28.96 -20.10 11.20
N TYR A 619 -28.47 -21.05 10.41
CA TYR A 619 -27.07 -21.46 10.29
C TYR A 619 -26.91 -22.33 9.02
N PRO A 620 -25.81 -22.22 8.25
CA PRO A 620 -25.61 -22.97 7.00
C PRO A 620 -25.37 -24.47 7.23
N ARG A 621 -26.41 -25.25 7.48
CA ARG A 621 -26.27 -26.71 7.74
C ARG A 621 -25.71 -27.49 6.56
N ASP A 622 -25.90 -26.97 5.36
CA ASP A 622 -25.52 -27.55 4.08
C ASP A 622 -24.08 -27.18 3.64
N TRP A 623 -23.26 -26.64 4.55
CA TRP A 623 -21.91 -26.17 4.20
C TRP A 623 -21.00 -27.29 3.66
N ARG A 624 -21.21 -28.55 4.08
CA ARG A 624 -20.44 -29.71 3.61
C ARG A 624 -20.84 -30.09 2.18
N GLU A 625 -22.14 -30.06 1.89
CA GLU A 625 -22.73 -30.29 0.57
C GLU A 625 -22.26 -29.21 -0.42
N ARG A 626 -22.05 -27.98 0.07
CA ARG A 626 -21.45 -26.86 -0.68
C ARG A 626 -19.93 -26.97 -0.86
N GLN A 627 -19.30 -28.02 -0.33
CA GLN A 627 -17.84 -28.25 -0.36
C GLN A 627 -17.03 -27.13 0.30
N TRP A 628 -17.59 -26.48 1.32
CA TRP A 628 -16.83 -25.53 2.13
C TRP A 628 -15.92 -26.29 3.11
N ASN A 629 -14.82 -25.66 3.50
CA ASN A 629 -13.89 -26.19 4.50
C ASN A 629 -14.45 -26.09 5.93
N HIS A 630 -15.44 -25.23 6.16
CA HIS A 630 -16.10 -25.00 7.45
C HIS A 630 -17.45 -24.27 7.25
N GLY A 631 -18.31 -24.26 8.27
CA GLY A 631 -19.62 -23.56 8.24
C GLY A 631 -19.61 -22.14 8.82
N GLY A 632 -18.49 -21.71 9.40
CA GLY A 632 -18.39 -20.39 10.03
C GLY A 632 -18.89 -20.37 11.47
N GLY A 633 -18.84 -19.21 12.12
CA GLY A 633 -19.11 -19.05 13.55
C GLY A 633 -20.34 -18.23 13.91
N VAL A 634 -21.26 -17.99 12.98
CA VAL A 634 -22.42 -17.11 13.21
C VAL A 634 -23.72 -17.92 13.24
N VAL A 635 -24.52 -17.71 14.29
CA VAL A 635 -25.89 -18.25 14.42
C VAL A 635 -26.84 -17.07 14.60
N ALA A 636 -27.95 -17.06 13.87
CA ALA A 636 -28.98 -16.04 13.99
C ALA A 636 -30.30 -16.67 14.47
N ILE A 637 -31.07 -15.89 15.25
CA ILE A 637 -32.36 -16.31 15.80
C ILE A 637 -33.39 -15.20 15.54
N THR A 638 -34.57 -15.61 15.09
CA THR A 638 -35.78 -14.79 15.07
C THR A 638 -36.93 -15.53 15.75
N PHE A 639 -37.89 -14.79 16.28
CA PHE A 639 -39.08 -15.35 16.92
C PHE A 639 -40.30 -15.21 15.98
N GLY A 640 -41.17 -16.23 15.94
CA GLY A 640 -42.36 -16.20 15.08
C GLY A 640 -43.44 -15.22 15.53
N GLU A 641 -43.58 -15.01 16.85
CA GLU A 641 -44.57 -14.10 17.44
C GLU A 641 -44.22 -12.63 17.19
N PRO A 642 -45.14 -11.82 16.64
CA PRO A 642 -44.93 -10.39 16.41
C PRO A 642 -44.53 -9.64 17.68
N GLY A 643 -43.68 -8.63 17.55
CA GLY A 643 -43.24 -7.82 18.67
C GLY A 643 -42.03 -8.39 19.44
N LEU A 644 -41.78 -9.71 19.44
CA LEU A 644 -40.61 -10.29 20.12
C LEU A 644 -39.27 -9.89 19.48
N ASN A 645 -39.27 -9.62 18.18
CA ASN A 645 -38.07 -9.24 17.44
C ASN A 645 -37.74 -7.75 17.54
N ASN A 646 -38.45 -6.95 18.35
CA ASN A 646 -38.09 -5.55 18.51
C ASN A 646 -36.82 -5.38 19.36
N ARG A 647 -36.10 -4.27 19.16
CA ARG A 647 -34.81 -4.03 19.84
C ARG A 647 -34.92 -4.05 21.37
N HIS A 648 -36.00 -3.52 21.96
CA HIS A 648 -36.15 -3.52 23.42
C HIS A 648 -36.24 -4.95 23.98
N CYS A 649 -37.04 -5.81 23.34
CA CYS A 649 -37.20 -7.20 23.76
C CYS A 649 -35.93 -8.02 23.58
N LEU A 650 -35.25 -7.90 22.45
CA LEU A 650 -33.98 -8.59 22.21
C LEU A 650 -32.89 -8.13 23.19
N GLU A 651 -32.85 -6.85 23.56
CA GLU A 651 -31.92 -6.35 24.56
C GLU A 651 -32.23 -6.89 25.97
N GLY A 652 -33.51 -7.00 26.35
CA GLY A 652 -33.92 -7.68 27.57
C GLY A 652 -33.49 -9.15 27.62
N LEU A 653 -33.66 -9.89 26.52
CA LEU A 653 -33.19 -11.26 26.39
C LEU A 653 -31.65 -11.36 26.49
N ILE A 654 -30.91 -10.45 25.87
CA ILE A 654 -29.44 -10.38 25.98
C ILE A 654 -29.03 -10.20 27.44
N GLU A 655 -29.69 -9.32 28.19
CA GLU A 655 -29.41 -9.10 29.61
C GLU A 655 -29.70 -10.35 30.46
N LEU A 656 -30.81 -11.05 30.19
CA LEU A 656 -31.12 -12.32 30.84
C LEU A 656 -30.02 -13.36 30.60
N ILE A 657 -29.62 -13.55 29.34
CA ILE A 657 -28.56 -14.49 28.95
C ILE A 657 -27.24 -14.14 29.66
N ILE A 658 -26.84 -12.87 29.64
CA ILE A 658 -25.58 -12.43 30.26
C ILE A 658 -25.60 -12.65 31.77
N ASN A 659 -26.72 -12.37 32.44
CA ASN A 659 -26.85 -12.58 33.88
C ASN A 659 -26.85 -14.07 34.25
N SER A 660 -27.48 -14.92 33.43
CA SER A 660 -27.43 -16.38 33.58
C SER A 660 -26.01 -16.90 33.44
N CYS A 661 -25.32 -16.53 32.35
CA CYS A 661 -23.94 -16.94 32.10
C CYS A 661 -22.99 -16.45 33.21
N ARG A 662 -23.15 -15.20 33.67
CA ARG A 662 -22.35 -14.65 34.78
C ARG A 662 -22.53 -15.47 36.06
N SER A 663 -23.75 -15.87 36.37
CA SER A 663 -24.06 -16.68 37.56
C SER A 663 -23.48 -18.10 37.46
N ALA A 664 -23.39 -18.64 36.24
CA ALA A 664 -22.78 -19.93 35.95
C ALA A 664 -21.25 -19.88 35.77
N GLY A 665 -20.63 -18.70 35.81
CA GLY A 665 -19.19 -18.54 35.57
C GLY A 665 -18.76 -18.70 34.10
N VAL A 666 -19.70 -18.56 33.15
CA VAL A 666 -19.48 -18.68 31.72
C VAL A 666 -19.30 -17.30 31.08
N SER A 667 -18.27 -17.14 30.25
CA SER A 667 -18.00 -15.88 29.54
C SER A 667 -18.86 -15.74 28.28
N ILE A 668 -19.60 -14.63 28.20
CA ILE A 668 -20.28 -14.14 27.00
C ILE A 668 -20.30 -12.61 27.02
N THR A 669 -20.23 -11.97 25.87
CA THR A 669 -20.15 -10.51 25.77
C THR A 669 -21.24 -9.94 24.87
N LYS A 670 -21.95 -8.91 25.34
CA LYS A 670 -22.81 -8.07 24.47
C LYS A 670 -21.92 -7.26 23.53
N GLY A 671 -22.13 -7.37 22.23
CA GLY A 671 -21.40 -6.56 21.27
C GLY A 671 -21.62 -6.99 19.83
N VAL A 672 -21.48 -6.02 18.93
CA VAL A 672 -21.53 -6.25 17.48
C VAL A 672 -20.21 -6.88 16.98
N SER A 673 -20.15 -7.13 15.66
CA SER A 673 -19.07 -7.84 14.98
C SER A 673 -19.02 -9.35 15.31
N PHE A 674 -18.08 -10.07 14.69
CA PHE A 674 -17.88 -11.50 14.87
C PHE A 674 -16.43 -11.93 14.65
N GLY A 675 -16.14 -13.20 14.96
CA GLY A 675 -14.82 -13.82 14.78
C GLY A 675 -13.92 -13.75 16.02
N PHE A 676 -14.46 -13.43 17.20
CA PHE A 676 -13.73 -13.28 18.47
C PHE A 676 -13.44 -14.61 19.17
N GLY A 677 -12.51 -14.60 20.13
CA GLY A 677 -12.21 -15.78 20.95
C GLY A 677 -13.25 -16.08 22.04
N VAL A 678 -14.10 -15.10 22.38
CA VAL A 678 -15.21 -15.25 23.33
C VAL A 678 -16.52 -15.03 22.59
N THR A 679 -17.52 -15.86 22.86
CA THR A 679 -18.84 -15.72 22.24
C THR A 679 -19.42 -14.32 22.47
N ARG A 680 -19.90 -13.70 21.39
CA ARG A 680 -20.63 -12.42 21.44
C ARG A 680 -22.08 -12.58 21.05
N ILE A 681 -22.93 -11.74 21.64
CA ILE A 681 -24.36 -11.66 21.35
C ILE A 681 -24.77 -10.21 21.05
N SER A 682 -25.66 -10.01 20.08
CA SER A 682 -26.16 -8.69 19.70
C SER A 682 -27.54 -8.73 19.07
N ALA A 683 -28.33 -7.69 19.29
CA ALA A 683 -29.54 -7.40 18.51
C ALA A 683 -29.12 -6.70 17.20
N ALA A 684 -28.94 -7.49 16.15
CA ALA A 684 -28.51 -7.03 14.84
C ALA A 684 -29.72 -6.64 13.99
N ALA A 685 -29.68 -5.51 13.29
CA ALA A 685 -30.70 -5.12 12.32
C ALA A 685 -30.16 -5.30 10.91
N ALA A 686 -31.02 -5.69 9.97
CA ALA A 686 -30.71 -5.72 8.56
C ALA A 686 -30.78 -4.31 7.96
N ILE A 687 -30.02 -3.36 8.51
CA ILE A 687 -29.66 -2.03 7.98
C ILE A 687 -30.81 -1.06 7.69
N ALA A 688 -31.90 -1.46 7.03
CA ALA A 688 -33.06 -0.61 6.90
C ALA A 688 -33.61 -0.34 8.30
N GLU A 689 -33.76 0.93 8.66
CA GLU A 689 -34.40 1.39 9.91
C GLU A 689 -35.81 0.79 10.11
N SER A 690 -36.38 0.18 9.07
CA SER A 690 -37.69 -0.46 9.01
C SER A 690 -37.70 -2.00 9.10
N THR A 691 -36.55 -2.67 9.27
CA THR A 691 -36.52 -4.15 9.44
C THR A 691 -36.42 -4.54 10.91
N ASP A 692 -37.24 -5.52 11.32
CA ASP A 692 -37.16 -6.10 12.65
C ASP A 692 -35.74 -6.67 12.90
N PRO A 693 -35.09 -6.33 14.02
CA PRO A 693 -33.80 -6.91 14.34
C PRO A 693 -33.92 -8.41 14.65
N PHE A 694 -32.79 -9.09 14.59
CA PHE A 694 -32.64 -10.49 14.96
C PHE A 694 -31.53 -10.63 16.00
N LEU A 695 -31.60 -11.71 16.77
CA LEU A 695 -30.56 -12.01 17.75
C LEU A 695 -29.43 -12.77 17.06
N ARG A 696 -28.21 -12.23 17.10
CA ARG A 696 -27.03 -12.85 16.48
C ARG A 696 -26.03 -13.28 17.54
N PHE A 697 -25.61 -14.54 17.45
CA PHE A 697 -24.47 -15.10 18.16
C PHE A 697 -23.27 -15.17 17.22
N SER A 698 -22.13 -14.63 17.66
CA SER A 698 -20.82 -14.92 17.09
C SER A 698 -20.12 -15.87 18.06
N MET A 699 -20.05 -17.15 17.72
CA MET A 699 -19.41 -18.16 18.54
C MET A 699 -17.92 -17.91 18.69
N GLY A 700 -17.41 -18.16 19.90
CA GLY A 700 -16.00 -18.06 20.24
C GLY A 700 -15.30 -19.41 20.28
N GLU A 701 -14.18 -19.45 20.99
CA GLU A 701 -13.29 -20.60 21.10
C GLU A 701 -13.55 -21.40 22.39
N GLU A 702 -14.79 -21.47 22.86
CA GLU A 702 -15.18 -22.29 24.02
C GLU A 702 -14.69 -23.73 23.88
N THR A 703 -14.25 -24.34 24.99
CA THR A 703 -14.07 -25.81 25.07
C THR A 703 -15.43 -26.50 24.99
N SER A 704 -15.45 -27.82 24.75
CA SER A 704 -16.72 -28.56 24.77
C SER A 704 -17.47 -28.40 26.09
N GLU A 705 -16.78 -28.42 27.23
CA GLU A 705 -17.39 -28.23 28.54
C GLU A 705 -17.96 -26.81 28.73
N GLN A 706 -17.20 -25.78 28.37
CA GLN A 706 -17.66 -24.39 28.43
C GLN A 706 -18.84 -24.14 27.49
N LEU A 707 -18.84 -24.80 26.33
CA LEU A 707 -19.91 -24.70 25.33
C LEU A 707 -21.22 -25.30 25.86
N GLU A 708 -21.18 -26.47 26.49
CA GLU A 708 -22.38 -27.09 27.09
C GLU A 708 -23.02 -26.17 28.14
N GLN A 709 -22.20 -25.56 29.01
CA GLN A 709 -22.69 -24.61 30.01
C GLN A 709 -23.25 -23.33 29.38
N LEU A 710 -22.58 -22.81 28.35
CA LEU A 710 -23.04 -21.65 27.58
C LEU A 710 -24.40 -21.91 26.94
N VAL A 711 -24.54 -23.04 26.26
CA VAL A 711 -25.78 -23.44 25.59
C VAL A 711 -26.90 -23.65 26.60
N ALA A 712 -26.63 -24.29 27.74
CA ALA A 712 -27.61 -24.44 28.81
C ALA A 712 -28.12 -23.07 29.32
N CYS A 713 -27.23 -22.11 29.56
CA CYS A 713 -27.61 -20.76 29.98
C CYS A 713 -28.45 -20.05 28.92
N VAL A 714 -28.06 -20.14 27.64
CA VAL A 714 -28.77 -19.49 26.53
C VAL A 714 -30.17 -20.09 26.36
N THR A 715 -30.27 -21.41 26.26
CA THR A 715 -31.56 -22.11 26.06
C THR A 715 -32.52 -21.85 27.22
N GLN A 716 -32.05 -21.96 28.47
CA GLN A 716 -32.85 -21.66 29.66
C GLN A 716 -33.32 -20.20 29.70
N SER A 717 -32.45 -19.25 29.35
CA SER A 717 -32.81 -17.83 29.33
C SER A 717 -33.85 -17.51 28.26
N ILE A 718 -33.78 -18.19 27.10
CA ILE A 718 -34.80 -18.07 26.05
C ILE A 718 -36.14 -18.63 26.57
N TYR A 719 -36.17 -19.79 27.22
CA TYR A 719 -37.40 -20.30 27.83
C TYR A 719 -38.02 -19.31 28.82
N ILE A 720 -37.22 -18.79 29.76
CA ILE A 720 -37.70 -17.80 30.74
C ILE A 720 -38.24 -16.54 30.06
N PHE A 721 -37.52 -16.04 29.05
CA PHE A 721 -37.94 -14.87 28.29
C PHE A 721 -39.29 -15.11 27.59
N LEU A 722 -39.50 -16.28 27.00
CA LEU A 722 -40.77 -16.63 26.34
C LEU A 722 -41.94 -16.86 27.31
N GLU A 723 -41.67 -17.32 28.54
CA GLU A 723 -42.68 -17.47 29.59
C GLU A 723 -43.09 -16.14 30.23
N THR A 724 -42.15 -15.19 30.33
CA THR A 724 -42.35 -13.90 31.02
C THR A 724 -42.77 -12.75 30.10
N PHE A 725 -42.83 -12.99 28.79
CA PHE A 725 -43.27 -12.01 27.82
C PHE A 725 -44.80 -11.79 27.88
N GLU A 726 -45.20 -10.59 28.30
CA GLU A 726 -46.56 -10.01 28.22
C GLU A 726 -46.54 -8.62 27.58
#